data_AF-A0A8T1WG06-F1
#
_entry.id   AF-A0A8T1WG06-F1
#
_cell.length_a   1.000
_cell.length_b   1.000
_cell.length_c   1.000
_cell.angle_alpha   90.00
_cell.angle_beta   90.00
_cell.angle_gamma   90.00
#
_symmetry.space_group_name_H-M   'P 1'
#
loop_
_entity.id
_entity.type
_entity.pdbx_description
1 polymer ?
#
loop_
_entity_poly.entity_id
_entity_poly.type
_entity_poly.pdbx_seq_one_letter_code
_entity_poly.pdbx_strand_id
1 'polypeptide(L)'
;MDKQEPFGVSGDDSVPKVIEKYLTDEQMQQFMEQGVLVVPNVLTPEEVAEARRGLHNELAKYGVDHEDLEATGQNLKKLSSTGGAGGILDLFYPSWRLKVAEHGKVFAAMTDLWEATYAHNHPDFQHPFGDFDGKRGYMYINRVCYRVPDAISKKHAVKKSRPMQRSLTPHWDCCPTKMFDSGKETPRWRPIQCITVLTDNTESNTGGFECVPGFHKEFAAYVAEHQPDAVTEEPHTAPVQRPQVCLGDFSPLRMQEDRAVIDRYQHIGCEAGSVIFFDWRTPHANSYKHVGTIPREVVYTGFIPDTPMNRSYVREQLRRYTARLLPADHWQKDQDARVTEEFSEHHFSALGSRLIGLHPCSVNAQNAVINAVTADADAAKQAKHVVVGMSGGVDSSVAALLLKRQGYRVTGVYMKNWDPSDEEGESACPVDSEYLDVQKVCEQLDIEARMVNLVQSYWNSVFEPCLEGYEEGLTPNPDILCNREIKFKAFTEYAEQIGADYVATGHYAALRPADADVGGLPNLCAAEDDTKDQSYFLSSVNGTAFANVLFPLGGMRKTEVRQIAESEGLCTATKKESMGICFIGKRNFADFIHQYIPRQDGHFYSVDGDKMHQHHGFTAYTVGQGARLQGMSAKWFVVGKHKSDHSVIVAEGTRHPALFSDGLFTSAAQFNWMADELPRELRETGQMRCFYRVRYRQDLDECTISLVSNREARESASTLHDWQPEPLDDEEGSDQQQQNSYLRVDFDNPQRGVTPEQALVLYRADGLCYGGGPIAVAGKTYFEQKKPLPDNVHDWSRQG
;
A
#
# COMPACT_ATOMS: atom_id res chain seq x y z
N MET A 1 36.29 -18.38 35.05
CA MET A 1 35.15 -18.08 35.94
C MET A 1 34.08 -17.48 35.07
N ASP A 2 33.21 -18.34 34.58
CA ASP A 2 32.13 -18.02 33.66
C ASP A 2 31.17 -17.02 34.29
N LYS A 3 30.93 -15.92 33.58
CA LYS A 3 29.79 -15.05 33.87
C LYS A 3 28.55 -15.79 33.37
N GLN A 4 27.80 -16.41 34.29
CA GLN A 4 26.44 -16.88 33.99
C GLN A 4 25.59 -15.67 33.61
N GLU A 5 25.09 -15.65 32.37
CA GLU A 5 24.10 -14.68 31.91
C GLU A 5 22.77 -14.89 32.67
N PRO A 6 22.03 -13.83 33.03
CA PRO A 6 20.85 -13.93 33.88
C PRO A 6 19.61 -14.54 33.18
N PHE A 7 19.66 -14.72 31.86
CA PHE A 7 18.56 -15.23 31.03
C PHE A 7 19.08 -16.27 30.02
N GLY A 8 19.55 -17.40 30.52
CA GLY A 8 19.90 -18.54 29.67
C GLY A 8 18.67 -19.36 29.29
N VAL A 9 18.50 -19.67 28.00
CA VAL A 9 17.82 -20.91 27.59
C VAL A 9 18.65 -22.04 28.22
N SER A 10 18.15 -22.62 29.30
CA SER A 10 18.83 -23.67 30.07
C SER A 10 19.14 -24.88 29.19
N GLY A 11 20.00 -25.79 29.65
CA GLY A 11 20.55 -26.92 28.89
C GLY A 11 19.55 -27.82 28.14
N ASP A 12 20.11 -28.79 27.43
CA ASP A 12 19.46 -29.66 26.44
C ASP A 12 18.12 -30.31 26.87
N ASP A 13 17.89 -30.47 28.18
CA ASP A 13 16.68 -31.05 28.77
C ASP A 13 15.46 -30.11 28.87
N SER A 14 15.59 -28.82 28.50
CA SER A 14 14.52 -27.82 28.67
C SER A 14 13.64 -27.58 27.44
N VAL A 15 14.02 -28.11 26.27
CA VAL A 15 13.25 -27.97 25.02
C VAL A 15 12.12 -28.99 24.99
N PRO A 16 10.86 -28.59 24.74
CA PRO A 16 9.75 -29.53 24.58
C PRO A 16 10.04 -30.59 23.53
N LYS A 17 9.87 -31.87 23.90
CA LYS A 17 9.99 -33.01 23.00
C LYS A 17 8.70 -33.83 22.98
N VAL A 18 8.18 -34.13 21.79
CA VAL A 18 7.02 -35.01 21.60
C VAL A 18 7.50 -36.43 21.29
N ILE A 19 7.05 -37.41 22.06
CA ILE A 19 7.52 -38.81 21.91
C ILE A 19 6.55 -39.61 21.04
N GLU A 20 5.25 -39.38 21.19
CA GLU A 20 4.21 -40.13 20.49
C GLU A 20 3.81 -39.43 19.19
N LYS A 21 3.64 -40.23 18.14
CA LYS A 21 3.17 -39.80 16.83
C LYS A 21 1.67 -39.51 16.86
N TYR A 22 1.27 -38.38 16.30
CA TYR A 22 -0.11 -37.89 16.22
C TYR A 22 -0.71 -38.01 14.82
N LEU A 23 0.04 -37.67 13.75
CA LEU A 23 -0.41 -37.83 12.37
C LEU A 23 -0.26 -39.27 11.88
N THR A 24 -1.14 -39.71 10.98
CA THR A 24 -0.97 -41.02 10.32
C THR A 24 0.11 -40.96 9.24
N ASP A 25 0.61 -42.13 8.81
CA ASP A 25 1.56 -42.21 7.70
C ASP A 25 0.98 -41.64 6.40
N GLU A 26 -0.32 -41.86 6.15
CA GLU A 26 -1.01 -41.32 4.98
C GLU A 26 -1.07 -39.78 5.01
N GLN A 27 -1.31 -39.19 6.18
CA GLN A 27 -1.33 -37.73 6.33
C GLN A 27 0.04 -37.11 6.11
N MET A 28 1.11 -37.73 6.63
CA MET A 28 2.47 -37.26 6.40
C MET A 28 2.85 -37.41 4.92
N GLN A 29 2.51 -38.54 4.29
CA GLN A 29 2.74 -38.75 2.86
C GLN A 29 1.98 -37.72 2.01
N GLN A 30 0.73 -37.42 2.36
CA GLN A 30 -0.06 -36.37 1.72
C GLN A 30 0.66 -35.01 1.80
N PHE A 31 1.17 -34.63 2.98
CA PHE A 31 1.92 -33.38 3.13
C PHE A 31 3.21 -33.40 2.28
N MET A 32 3.95 -34.51 2.28
CA MET A 32 5.17 -34.64 1.47
C MET A 32 4.88 -34.48 -0.03
N GLU A 33 3.72 -34.98 -0.47
CA GLU A 33 3.30 -34.90 -1.86
C GLU A 33 2.77 -33.52 -2.27
N GLN A 34 1.95 -32.91 -1.41
CA GLN A 34 1.17 -31.72 -1.73
C GLN A 34 1.72 -30.42 -1.13
N GLY A 35 2.64 -30.49 -0.17
CA GLY A 35 3.15 -29.32 0.54
C GLY A 35 2.08 -28.58 1.35
N VAL A 36 0.91 -29.18 1.52
CA VAL A 36 -0.24 -28.69 2.30
C VAL A 36 -1.00 -29.88 2.89
N LEU A 37 -1.48 -29.74 4.12
CA LEU A 37 -2.27 -30.75 4.83
C LEU A 37 -3.31 -30.06 5.70
N VAL A 38 -4.56 -30.52 5.61
CA VAL A 38 -5.63 -30.14 6.54
C VAL A 38 -5.82 -31.28 7.54
N VAL A 39 -5.68 -30.97 8.83
CA VAL A 39 -5.97 -31.90 9.92
C VAL A 39 -7.29 -31.47 10.56
N PRO A 40 -8.38 -32.23 10.41
CA PRO A 40 -9.68 -31.86 10.96
C PRO A 40 -9.75 -32.16 12.46
N ASN A 41 -10.67 -31.49 13.17
CA ASN A 41 -11.02 -31.80 14.56
C ASN A 41 -9.83 -31.79 15.55
N VAL A 42 -8.87 -30.90 15.32
CA VAL A 42 -7.72 -30.74 16.24
C VAL A 42 -8.20 -30.10 17.53
N LEU A 43 -8.97 -29.01 17.41
CA LEU A 43 -9.72 -28.39 18.50
C LEU A 43 -11.13 -28.99 18.57
N THR A 44 -11.66 -29.15 19.78
CA THR A 44 -13.06 -29.54 19.95
C THR A 44 -14.01 -28.36 19.67
N PRO A 45 -15.30 -28.62 19.40
CA PRO A 45 -16.29 -27.54 19.24
C PRO A 45 -16.34 -26.58 20.43
N GLU A 46 -16.14 -27.08 21.66
CA GLU A 46 -16.09 -26.27 22.88
C GLU A 46 -14.86 -25.35 22.91
N GLU A 47 -13.69 -25.86 22.52
CA GLU A 47 -12.45 -25.09 22.44
C GLU A 47 -12.55 -24.00 21.36
N VAL A 48 -13.15 -24.31 20.20
CA VAL A 48 -13.46 -23.33 19.16
C VAL A 48 -14.40 -22.26 19.72
N ALA A 49 -15.50 -22.66 20.36
CA ALA A 49 -16.46 -21.70 20.91
C ALA A 49 -15.84 -20.81 22.00
N GLU A 50 -14.95 -21.35 22.83
CA GLU A 50 -14.20 -20.57 23.82
C GLU A 50 -13.24 -19.58 23.16
N ALA A 51 -12.48 -20.01 22.15
CA ALA A 51 -11.57 -19.14 21.42
C ALA A 51 -12.32 -17.99 20.74
N ARG A 52 -13.45 -18.27 20.08
CA ARG A 52 -14.30 -17.25 19.43
C ARG A 52 -14.86 -16.25 20.44
N ARG A 53 -15.43 -16.72 21.56
CA ARG A 53 -15.88 -15.81 22.64
C ARG A 53 -14.73 -14.94 23.15
N GLY A 54 -13.54 -15.52 23.33
CA GLY A 54 -12.34 -14.80 23.73
C GLY A 54 -11.96 -13.70 22.74
N LEU A 55 -11.96 -14.03 21.44
CA LEU A 55 -11.71 -13.06 20.36
C LEU A 55 -12.75 -11.94 20.36
N HIS A 56 -14.03 -12.25 20.40
CA HIS A 56 -15.10 -11.25 20.37
C HIS A 56 -15.08 -10.34 21.59
N ASN A 57 -14.81 -10.89 22.78
CA ASN A 57 -14.62 -10.09 24.00
C ASN A 57 -13.38 -9.19 23.90
N GLU A 58 -12.31 -9.65 23.26
CA GLU A 58 -11.12 -8.82 23.03
C GLU A 58 -11.44 -7.69 22.06
N LEU A 59 -12.13 -7.97 20.95
CA LEU A 59 -12.60 -6.97 19.97
C LEU A 59 -13.49 -5.89 20.61
N ALA A 60 -14.38 -6.29 21.52
CA ALA A 60 -15.28 -5.37 22.23
C ALA A 60 -14.51 -4.30 23.04
N LYS A 61 -13.33 -4.63 23.59
CA LYS A 61 -12.48 -3.64 24.30
C LYS A 61 -12.01 -2.50 23.40
N TYR A 62 -11.99 -2.71 22.08
CA TYR A 62 -11.61 -1.73 21.07
C TYR A 62 -12.82 -1.11 20.35
N GLY A 63 -14.03 -1.40 20.83
CA GLY A 63 -15.28 -0.86 20.30
C GLY A 63 -15.79 -1.58 19.05
N VAL A 64 -15.41 -2.84 18.84
CA VAL A 64 -15.94 -3.69 17.77
C VAL A 64 -16.94 -4.68 18.37
N ASP A 65 -18.20 -4.59 17.97
CA ASP A 65 -19.26 -5.54 18.33
C ASP A 65 -19.43 -6.57 17.20
N HIS A 66 -19.25 -7.86 17.53
CA HIS A 66 -19.39 -8.96 16.56
C HIS A 66 -20.81 -9.05 15.98
N GLU A 67 -21.82 -8.67 16.76
CA GLU A 67 -23.22 -8.76 16.35
C GLU A 67 -23.68 -7.49 15.59
N ASP A 68 -22.90 -6.40 15.64
CA ASP A 68 -23.17 -5.13 14.95
C ASP A 68 -21.93 -4.62 14.20
N LEU A 69 -21.39 -5.46 13.32
CA LEU A 69 -20.24 -5.12 12.49
C LEU A 69 -20.55 -4.02 11.46
N GLU A 70 -21.83 -3.85 11.10
CA GLU A 70 -22.24 -2.77 10.20
C GLU A 70 -22.06 -1.39 10.82
N ALA A 71 -22.29 -1.21 12.12
CA ALA A 71 -22.02 0.07 12.79
C ALA A 71 -20.58 0.16 13.32
N THR A 72 -20.05 -0.95 13.84
CA THR A 72 -18.83 -0.92 14.67
C THR A 72 -17.57 -1.41 13.96
N GLY A 73 -17.70 -2.08 12.80
CA GLY A 73 -16.60 -2.77 12.11
C GLY A 73 -15.38 -1.89 11.84
N GLN A 74 -15.57 -0.61 11.50
CA GLN A 74 -14.50 0.36 11.27
C GLN A 74 -13.43 0.43 12.38
N ASN A 75 -13.79 0.10 13.62
CA ASN A 75 -12.87 0.10 14.76
C ASN A 75 -11.79 -0.99 14.67
N LEU A 76 -11.95 -1.99 13.79
CA LEU A 76 -10.91 -2.98 13.48
C LEU A 76 -9.60 -2.34 13.01
N LYS A 77 -9.64 -1.13 12.42
CA LYS A 77 -8.45 -0.37 12.01
C LYS A 77 -7.52 -0.04 13.20
N LYS A 78 -8.06 0.07 14.42
CA LYS A 78 -7.28 0.32 15.65
C LYS A 78 -6.39 -0.85 16.04
N LEU A 79 -6.70 -2.03 15.52
CA LEU A 79 -6.07 -3.30 15.85
C LEU A 79 -5.17 -3.82 14.72
N SER A 80 -4.91 -3.05 13.66
CA SER A 80 -4.24 -3.55 12.46
C SER A 80 -3.12 -2.64 11.96
N SER A 81 -1.88 -3.10 12.06
CA SER A 81 -0.69 -2.49 11.46
C SER A 81 -0.59 -2.68 9.94
N THR A 82 -1.38 -3.58 9.35
CA THR A 82 -1.35 -3.86 7.89
C THR A 82 -2.29 -2.95 7.10
N GLY A 83 -2.96 -2.01 7.77
CA GLY A 83 -4.00 -1.16 7.19
C GLY A 83 -5.14 -1.99 6.62
N GLY A 84 -5.49 -3.12 7.24
CA GLY A 84 -6.57 -4.01 6.83
C GLY A 84 -6.19 -5.13 5.83
N ALA A 85 -4.93 -5.25 5.42
CA ALA A 85 -4.50 -6.35 4.55
C ALA A 85 -4.68 -7.70 5.24
N GLY A 86 -5.32 -8.63 4.55
CA GLY A 86 -5.57 -9.99 5.03
C GLY A 86 -6.59 -10.09 6.18
N GLY A 87 -7.13 -8.98 6.69
CA GLY A 87 -7.89 -8.95 7.94
C GLY A 87 -7.03 -9.21 9.19
N ILE A 88 -5.73 -8.93 9.12
CA ILE A 88 -4.77 -9.23 10.18
C ILE A 88 -4.91 -8.23 11.34
N LEU A 89 -4.96 -8.75 12.57
CA LEU A 89 -5.03 -8.01 13.82
C LEU A 89 -3.78 -8.26 14.70
N ASP A 90 -3.24 -7.20 15.28
CA ASP A 90 -2.07 -7.19 16.17
C ASP A 90 -2.46 -7.62 17.60
N LEU A 91 -2.93 -8.86 17.71
CA LEU A 91 -3.26 -9.54 18.95
C LEU A 91 -2.30 -10.73 19.14
N PHE A 92 -1.41 -10.64 20.12
CA PHE A 92 -0.30 -11.58 20.31
C PHE A 92 -0.44 -12.43 21.57
N TYR A 93 -0.74 -11.76 22.69
CA TYR A 93 -0.71 -12.36 24.03
C TYR A 93 -2.07 -12.51 24.76
N PRO A 94 -3.26 -12.20 24.19
CA PRO A 94 -4.52 -12.53 24.85
C PRO A 94 -4.59 -14.01 25.25
N SER A 95 -5.07 -14.29 26.47
CA SER A 95 -5.06 -15.63 27.05
C SER A 95 -5.82 -16.66 26.20
N TRP A 96 -6.95 -16.27 25.60
CA TRP A 96 -7.73 -17.12 24.71
C TRP A 96 -6.90 -17.53 23.47
N ARG A 97 -6.08 -16.63 22.93
CA ARG A 97 -5.22 -16.88 21.78
C ARG A 97 -4.05 -17.78 22.16
N LEU A 98 -3.45 -17.57 23.34
CA LEU A 98 -2.37 -18.42 23.84
C LEU A 98 -2.81 -19.87 24.02
N LYS A 99 -4.03 -20.12 24.54
CA LYS A 99 -4.60 -21.48 24.63
C LYS A 99 -4.64 -22.21 23.28
N VAL A 100 -4.96 -21.49 22.21
CA VAL A 100 -4.95 -22.02 20.83
C VAL A 100 -3.51 -22.20 20.33
N ALA A 101 -2.65 -21.22 20.58
CA ALA A 101 -1.28 -21.20 20.07
C ALA A 101 -0.36 -22.26 20.72
N GLU A 102 -0.62 -22.61 21.99
CA GLU A 102 0.14 -23.62 22.74
C GLU A 102 -0.48 -25.03 22.68
N HIS A 103 -1.51 -25.22 21.85
CA HIS A 103 -2.30 -26.44 21.84
C HIS A 103 -1.46 -27.67 21.48
N GLY A 104 -1.43 -28.64 22.40
CA GLY A 104 -0.51 -29.79 22.34
C GLY A 104 -0.64 -30.65 21.08
N LYS A 105 -1.85 -30.84 20.56
CA LYS A 105 -2.06 -31.60 19.31
C LYS A 105 -1.52 -30.86 18.07
N VAL A 106 -1.56 -29.52 18.07
CA VAL A 106 -1.01 -28.72 16.95
C VAL A 106 0.51 -28.86 16.96
N PHE A 107 1.12 -28.79 18.14
CA PHE A 107 2.56 -28.99 18.30
C PHE A 107 2.97 -30.42 17.90
N ALA A 108 2.24 -31.44 18.35
CA ALA A 108 2.51 -32.83 17.99
C ALA A 108 2.44 -33.06 16.46
N ALA A 109 1.40 -32.55 15.80
CA ALA A 109 1.28 -32.60 14.35
C ALA A 109 2.47 -31.92 13.64
N MET A 110 2.87 -30.73 14.10
CA MET A 110 4.01 -30.02 13.54
C MET A 110 5.32 -30.83 13.68
N THR A 111 5.55 -31.44 14.85
CA THR A 111 6.73 -32.27 15.08
C THR A 111 6.74 -33.56 14.27
N ASP A 112 5.58 -34.12 13.93
CA ASP A 112 5.51 -35.25 12.99
C ASP A 112 5.90 -34.83 11.59
N LEU A 113 5.43 -33.66 11.13
CA LEU A 113 5.79 -33.15 9.82
C LEU A 113 7.28 -32.82 9.71
N TRP A 114 7.89 -32.16 10.71
CA TRP A 114 9.34 -31.91 10.69
C TRP A 114 10.14 -33.20 10.65
N GLU A 115 9.77 -34.18 11.47
CA GLU A 115 10.42 -35.50 11.52
C GLU A 115 10.36 -36.22 10.16
N ALA A 116 9.23 -36.13 9.46
CA ALA A 116 9.02 -36.77 8.17
C ALA A 116 9.68 -36.02 6.99
N THR A 117 10.01 -34.73 7.14
CA THR A 117 10.46 -33.87 6.04
C THR A 117 11.88 -33.36 6.26
N TYR A 118 12.02 -32.30 7.04
CA TYR A 118 13.25 -31.52 7.16
C TYR A 118 14.26 -32.15 8.12
N ALA A 119 13.84 -32.89 9.14
CA ALA A 119 14.71 -33.36 10.23
C ALA A 119 15.93 -34.19 9.76
N HIS A 120 15.78 -34.96 8.69
CA HIS A 120 16.78 -35.93 8.21
C HIS A 120 17.18 -35.67 6.75
N ASN A 121 17.18 -34.41 6.32
CA ASN A 121 17.61 -33.98 4.98
C ASN A 121 16.94 -34.76 3.83
N HIS A 122 15.61 -34.91 3.88
CA HIS A 122 14.86 -35.54 2.79
C HIS A 122 15.16 -34.85 1.44
N PRO A 123 15.27 -35.59 0.31
CA PRO A 123 15.66 -35.00 -0.99
C PRO A 123 14.82 -33.80 -1.42
N ASP A 124 13.52 -33.81 -1.15
CA ASP A 124 12.58 -32.72 -1.48
C ASP A 124 12.48 -31.61 -0.40
N PHE A 125 13.12 -31.80 0.76
CA PHE A 125 13.03 -30.91 1.94
C PHE A 125 14.43 -30.60 2.51
N GLN A 126 15.35 -30.18 1.65
CA GLN A 126 16.74 -29.88 2.02
C GLN A 126 16.88 -28.53 2.74
N HIS A 127 17.87 -28.44 3.64
CA HIS A 127 18.22 -27.22 4.37
C HIS A 127 19.67 -27.29 4.92
N PRO A 128 20.27 -26.19 5.43
CA PRO A 128 21.70 -26.13 5.74
C PRO A 128 22.05 -26.43 7.19
N PHE A 129 21.06 -26.70 8.04
CA PHE A 129 21.28 -26.91 9.47
C PHE A 129 21.75 -28.34 9.79
N GLY A 130 21.82 -29.23 8.79
CA GLY A 130 22.09 -30.65 8.99
C GLY A 130 20.94 -31.35 9.72
N ASP A 131 21.13 -32.61 10.09
CA ASP A 131 20.09 -33.34 10.80
C ASP A 131 19.77 -32.67 12.15
N PHE A 132 18.49 -32.61 12.50
CA PHE A 132 18.02 -32.11 13.79
C PHE A 132 16.91 -33.01 14.33
N ASP A 133 16.63 -32.91 15.63
CA ASP A 133 15.53 -33.65 16.25
C ASP A 133 14.19 -33.01 15.87
N GLY A 134 13.50 -33.59 14.89
CA GLY A 134 12.19 -33.13 14.41
C GLY A 134 11.09 -33.17 15.47
N LYS A 135 11.34 -33.86 16.60
CA LYS A 135 10.44 -33.89 17.75
C LYS A 135 10.60 -32.73 18.71
N ARG A 136 11.51 -31.78 18.44
CA ARG A 136 11.83 -30.65 19.31
C ARG A 136 11.63 -29.31 18.61
N GLY A 137 11.06 -28.36 19.35
CA GLY A 137 10.86 -27.01 18.83
C GLY A 137 10.29 -26.04 19.84
N TYR A 138 10.03 -24.83 19.36
CA TYR A 138 9.56 -23.70 20.15
C TYR A 138 8.31 -23.11 19.52
N MET A 139 7.51 -22.43 20.32
CA MET A 139 6.36 -21.66 19.83
C MET A 139 6.84 -20.35 19.19
N TYR A 140 6.22 -20.02 18.07
CA TYR A 140 6.37 -18.77 17.36
C TYR A 140 5.12 -17.91 17.59
N ILE A 141 5.29 -16.76 18.25
CA ILE A 141 4.19 -15.84 18.52
C ILE A 141 3.85 -15.07 17.24
N ASN A 142 2.57 -15.07 16.87
CA ASN A 142 2.06 -14.46 15.65
C ASN A 142 0.66 -13.87 15.89
N ARG A 143 0.09 -13.27 14.86
CA ARG A 143 -1.14 -12.48 14.87
C ARG A 143 -2.41 -13.33 14.74
N VAL A 144 -3.55 -12.65 14.77
CA VAL A 144 -4.89 -13.21 14.50
C VAL A 144 -5.41 -12.63 13.19
N CYS A 145 -6.27 -13.36 12.50
CA CYS A 145 -7.06 -12.82 11.39
C CYS A 145 -8.53 -12.79 11.79
N TYR A 146 -9.16 -11.65 11.55
CA TYR A 146 -10.59 -11.44 11.61
C TYR A 146 -10.99 -10.66 10.37
N ARG A 147 -11.38 -11.36 9.29
CA ARG A 147 -11.72 -10.74 8.01
C ARG A 147 -13.22 -10.70 7.83
N VAL A 148 -13.82 -9.52 7.76
CA VAL A 148 -15.26 -9.35 7.53
C VAL A 148 -15.63 -9.58 6.05
N PRO A 149 -16.91 -9.88 5.75
CA PRO A 149 -17.44 -9.85 4.40
C PRO A 149 -17.13 -8.57 3.64
N ASP A 150 -16.90 -8.68 2.33
CA ASP A 150 -16.58 -7.54 1.47
C ASP A 150 -17.71 -6.49 1.48
N ALA A 151 -18.97 -6.92 1.64
CA ALA A 151 -20.12 -6.04 1.78
C ALA A 151 -20.00 -5.10 3.00
N ILE A 152 -19.52 -5.61 4.14
CA ILE A 152 -19.28 -4.82 5.35
C ILE A 152 -18.01 -3.96 5.18
N SER A 153 -16.95 -4.57 4.65
CA SER A 153 -15.66 -3.90 4.44
C SER A 153 -15.78 -2.66 3.54
N LYS A 154 -16.61 -2.74 2.48
CA LYS A 154 -16.89 -1.64 1.55
C LYS A 154 -17.84 -0.58 2.11
N LYS A 155 -18.78 -0.92 2.99
CA LYS A 155 -19.70 0.06 3.61
C LYS A 155 -18.95 1.07 4.49
N HIS A 156 -17.91 0.61 5.19
CA HIS A 156 -17.01 1.43 6.00
C HIS A 156 -15.89 2.10 5.21
N ALA A 157 -15.87 1.93 3.89
CA ALA A 157 -15.12 2.81 3.03
C ALA A 157 -15.80 4.18 3.07
N VAL A 158 -15.27 5.10 3.88
CA VAL A 158 -15.62 6.52 3.75
C VAL A 158 -15.45 6.87 2.28
N LYS A 159 -16.44 7.51 1.64
CA LYS A 159 -16.47 7.88 0.20
C LYS A 159 -15.18 8.61 -0.23
N LYS A 160 -14.07 7.87 -0.44
CA LYS A 160 -12.68 8.32 -0.66
C LYS A 160 -11.59 7.31 -0.25
N SER A 161 -11.90 6.31 0.57
CA SER A 161 -10.92 5.44 1.21
C SER A 161 -11.09 4.00 0.79
N ARG A 162 -9.98 3.25 0.82
CA ARG A 162 -9.95 1.80 0.59
C ARG A 162 -11.01 1.07 1.42
N PRO A 163 -11.47 -0.11 0.98
CA PRO A 163 -12.22 -1.00 1.85
C PRO A 163 -11.45 -1.21 3.15
N MET A 164 -12.19 -1.29 4.26
CA MET A 164 -11.62 -1.39 5.61
C MET A 164 -10.60 -2.55 5.72
N GLN A 165 -10.89 -3.65 5.03
CA GLN A 165 -10.03 -4.82 4.89
C GLN A 165 -9.97 -5.28 3.44
N ARG A 166 -8.86 -5.91 3.06
CA ARG A 166 -8.62 -6.45 1.71
C ARG A 166 -7.98 -7.84 1.78
N SER A 167 -7.99 -8.56 0.67
CA SER A 167 -7.23 -9.80 0.55
C SER A 167 -5.73 -9.53 0.65
N LEU A 168 -5.00 -10.60 0.98
CA LEU A 168 -3.56 -10.64 0.96
C LEU A 168 -3.14 -11.12 -0.43
N THR A 169 -2.27 -10.35 -1.09
CA THR A 169 -1.74 -10.68 -2.41
C THR A 169 -1.15 -12.10 -2.41
N PRO A 170 -1.33 -12.89 -3.49
CA PRO A 170 -0.57 -14.12 -3.69
C PRO A 170 0.92 -13.91 -3.42
N HIS A 171 1.51 -14.73 -2.55
CA HIS A 171 2.90 -14.63 -2.13
C HIS A 171 3.47 -16.01 -1.76
N TRP A 172 4.80 -16.07 -1.67
CA TRP A 172 5.53 -17.08 -0.91
C TRP A 172 6.02 -16.46 0.40
N ASP A 173 6.27 -17.31 1.39
CA ASP A 173 7.05 -16.93 2.59
C ASP A 173 8.48 -17.48 2.50
N CYS A 174 8.92 -17.79 1.28
CA CYS A 174 10.27 -18.17 0.92
C CYS A 174 10.67 -17.31 -0.27
N CYS A 175 11.40 -16.21 -0.02
CA CYS A 175 11.91 -15.32 -1.04
C CYS A 175 12.86 -16.06 -2.00
N PRO A 176 12.48 -16.25 -3.28
CA PRO A 176 13.34 -16.91 -4.25
C PRO A 176 14.58 -16.06 -4.56
N THR A 177 14.48 -14.72 -4.41
CA THR A 177 15.50 -13.75 -4.81
C THR A 177 16.48 -13.35 -3.71
N LYS A 178 16.08 -13.55 -2.44
CA LYS A 178 16.88 -13.27 -1.24
C LYS A 178 16.86 -14.47 -0.32
N MET A 179 17.08 -15.66 -0.88
CA MET A 179 17.12 -16.86 -0.07
C MET A 179 18.17 -16.73 1.05
N PHE A 180 19.15 -15.82 1.03
CA PHE A 180 20.32 -15.90 1.92
C PHE A 180 20.52 -14.67 2.82
N ASP A 181 19.62 -13.68 2.73
CA ASP A 181 19.66 -12.46 3.53
C ASP A 181 18.23 -11.90 3.72
N SER A 182 17.69 -12.03 4.93
CA SER A 182 16.38 -11.48 5.27
C SER A 182 16.38 -9.99 5.63
N GLY A 183 17.55 -9.41 5.83
CA GLY A 183 17.68 -8.08 6.42
C GLY A 183 17.12 -7.95 7.85
N LYS A 184 16.72 -9.05 8.51
CA LYS A 184 16.21 -9.05 9.89
C LYS A 184 17.37 -9.17 10.88
N GLU A 185 17.36 -8.33 11.91
CA GLU A 185 18.34 -8.38 13.01
C GLU A 185 18.33 -9.74 13.73
N THR A 186 17.14 -10.34 13.87
CA THR A 186 16.93 -11.64 14.53
C THR A 186 16.21 -12.59 13.58
N PRO A 187 16.92 -13.30 12.68
CA PRO A 187 16.30 -14.20 11.73
C PRO A 187 15.80 -15.50 12.40
N ARG A 188 14.85 -16.15 11.74
CA ARG A 188 14.30 -17.46 12.12
C ARG A 188 14.12 -18.33 10.88
N TRP A 189 13.97 -19.62 11.10
CA TRP A 189 13.61 -20.57 10.06
C TRP A 189 12.34 -21.29 10.43
N ARG A 190 11.32 -21.09 9.58
CA ARG A 190 9.96 -21.59 9.75
C ARG A 190 9.57 -22.36 8.49
N PRO A 191 10.05 -23.61 8.32
CA PRO A 191 9.87 -24.36 7.09
C PRO A 191 8.43 -24.83 6.84
N ILE A 192 7.65 -24.95 7.92
CA ILE A 192 6.24 -25.30 7.86
C ILE A 192 5.46 -24.26 8.66
N GLN A 193 4.39 -23.75 8.05
CA GLN A 193 3.46 -22.82 8.67
C GLN A 193 2.18 -23.53 9.07
N CYS A 194 1.42 -22.96 10.02
CA CYS A 194 0.08 -23.44 10.29
C CYS A 194 -0.95 -22.35 10.58
N ILE A 195 -2.21 -22.66 10.32
CA ILE A 195 -3.37 -21.80 10.54
C ILE A 195 -4.41 -22.62 11.30
N THR A 196 -4.79 -22.18 12.49
CA THR A 196 -5.89 -22.78 13.24
C THR A 196 -7.20 -22.07 12.88
N VAL A 197 -8.17 -22.83 12.39
CA VAL A 197 -9.42 -22.29 11.82
C VAL A 197 -10.51 -22.24 12.89
N LEU A 198 -11.11 -21.06 13.12
CA LEU A 198 -12.17 -20.87 14.11
C LEU A 198 -13.57 -20.73 13.49
N THR A 199 -13.65 -20.45 12.20
CA THR A 199 -14.91 -20.38 11.43
C THR A 199 -14.84 -21.27 10.21
N ASP A 200 -15.96 -21.89 9.86
CA ASP A 200 -16.03 -22.74 8.66
C ASP A 200 -15.60 -21.97 7.41
N ASN A 201 -14.84 -22.65 6.57
CA ASN A 201 -14.28 -22.13 5.33
C ASN A 201 -14.47 -23.16 4.21
N THR A 202 -15.60 -23.85 4.18
CA THR A 202 -15.84 -24.96 3.24
C THR A 202 -16.05 -24.49 1.81
N GLU A 203 -16.56 -23.27 1.61
CA GLU A 203 -16.85 -22.68 0.30
C GLU A 203 -15.76 -21.72 -0.18
N SER A 204 -15.48 -21.72 -1.48
CA SER A 204 -14.60 -20.74 -2.12
C SER A 204 -15.14 -19.31 -2.01
N ASN A 205 -14.30 -18.28 -2.21
CA ASN A 205 -14.73 -16.87 -2.17
C ASN A 205 -15.24 -16.38 -0.80
N THR A 206 -14.95 -17.08 0.28
CA THR A 206 -15.33 -16.69 1.66
C THR A 206 -14.16 -16.10 2.45
N GLY A 207 -13.16 -15.56 1.75
CA GLY A 207 -11.94 -15.02 2.35
C GLY A 207 -10.95 -16.09 2.86
N GLY A 208 -11.21 -17.36 2.54
CA GLY A 208 -10.46 -18.56 2.93
C GLY A 208 -9.00 -18.65 2.53
N PHE A 209 -8.29 -19.69 2.97
CA PHE A 209 -6.91 -19.96 2.54
C PHE A 209 -6.88 -20.59 1.15
N GLU A 210 -6.03 -20.06 0.28
CA GLU A 210 -5.82 -20.57 -1.08
C GLU A 210 -4.32 -20.81 -1.30
N CYS A 211 -3.97 -21.88 -2.01
CA CYS A 211 -2.57 -22.18 -2.31
C CYS A 211 -2.42 -23.02 -3.58
N VAL A 212 -1.17 -23.31 -3.96
CA VAL A 212 -0.84 -24.21 -5.09
C VAL A 212 -0.23 -25.51 -4.54
N PRO A 213 -1.03 -26.56 -4.31
CA PRO A 213 -0.52 -27.85 -3.86
C PRO A 213 0.57 -28.42 -4.80
N GLY A 214 1.63 -28.97 -4.21
CA GLY A 214 2.75 -29.63 -4.88
C GLY A 214 3.86 -28.70 -5.34
N PHE A 215 3.66 -27.38 -5.31
CA PHE A 215 4.63 -26.42 -5.86
C PHE A 215 5.99 -26.44 -5.15
N HIS A 216 6.07 -26.87 -3.89
CA HIS A 216 7.33 -26.99 -3.15
C HIS A 216 8.37 -27.89 -3.84
N LYS A 217 7.91 -28.84 -4.67
CA LYS A 217 8.77 -29.72 -5.49
C LYS A 217 9.29 -29.04 -6.76
N GLU A 218 8.54 -28.08 -7.27
CA GLU A 218 8.88 -27.29 -8.47
C GLU A 218 9.70 -26.06 -8.11
N PHE A 219 9.68 -25.64 -6.84
CA PHE A 219 10.29 -24.40 -6.36
C PHE A 219 11.76 -24.24 -6.79
N ALA A 220 12.59 -25.28 -6.68
CA ALA A 220 14.00 -25.21 -7.07
C ALA A 220 14.19 -24.98 -8.58
N ALA A 221 13.38 -25.65 -9.41
CA ALA A 221 13.42 -25.46 -10.87
C ALA A 221 12.91 -24.08 -11.26
N TYR A 222 11.83 -23.63 -10.61
CA TYR A 222 11.28 -22.28 -10.78
C TYR A 222 12.33 -21.21 -10.47
N VAL A 223 13.03 -21.32 -9.33
CA VAL A 223 14.12 -20.38 -8.96
C VAL A 223 15.24 -20.39 -10.01
N ALA A 224 15.66 -21.57 -10.48
CA ALA A 224 16.73 -21.69 -11.46
C ALA A 224 16.37 -21.06 -12.82
N GLU A 225 15.10 -21.13 -13.23
CA GLU A 225 14.61 -20.53 -14.49
C GLU A 225 14.48 -19.01 -14.39
N HIS A 226 14.00 -18.49 -13.27
CA HIS A 226 13.70 -17.07 -13.09
C HIS A 226 14.90 -16.27 -12.57
N GLN A 227 15.98 -16.94 -12.15
CA GLN A 227 17.22 -16.33 -11.65
C GLN A 227 18.50 -17.05 -12.12
N PRO A 228 18.82 -17.04 -13.42
CA PRO A 228 20.02 -17.70 -13.94
C PRO A 228 21.30 -17.15 -13.30
N ASP A 229 21.36 -15.85 -13.01
CA ASP A 229 22.55 -15.19 -12.42
C ASP A 229 22.80 -15.55 -10.95
N ALA A 230 21.77 -15.99 -10.21
CA ALA A 230 21.95 -16.49 -8.84
C ALA A 230 22.65 -17.86 -8.80
N VAL A 231 22.76 -18.53 -9.96
CA VAL A 231 23.33 -19.87 -10.13
C VAL A 231 24.71 -19.82 -10.81
N THR A 232 25.12 -18.70 -11.44
CA THR A 232 26.29 -18.63 -12.34
C THR A 232 27.57 -18.01 -11.77
N GLU A 233 27.67 -17.63 -10.50
CA GLU A 233 28.99 -17.33 -9.93
C GLU A 233 29.73 -18.63 -9.59
N GLU A 234 30.70 -19.00 -10.44
CA GLU A 234 31.65 -20.07 -10.11
C GLU A 234 32.34 -19.78 -8.76
N PRO A 235 32.49 -20.80 -7.90
CA PRO A 235 33.00 -20.65 -6.55
C PRO A 235 34.50 -20.37 -6.61
N HIS A 236 34.91 -19.12 -6.40
CA HIS A 236 36.32 -18.81 -6.20
C HIS A 236 36.80 -19.37 -4.85
N THR A 237 37.34 -20.60 -4.90
CA THR A 237 38.35 -21.17 -4.00
C THR A 237 38.01 -21.43 -2.53
N ALA A 238 36.76 -21.27 -2.09
CA ALA A 238 36.33 -21.86 -0.82
C ALA A 238 35.80 -23.28 -1.05
N PRO A 239 36.17 -24.28 -0.22
CA PRO A 239 35.63 -25.63 -0.35
C PRO A 239 34.10 -25.55 -0.27
N VAL A 240 33.41 -26.30 -1.15
CA VAL A 240 31.95 -26.42 -1.19
C VAL A 240 31.41 -26.63 0.23
N GLN A 241 30.96 -25.54 0.88
CA GLN A 241 30.44 -25.55 2.24
C GLN A 241 29.19 -24.68 2.31
N ARG A 242 28.05 -25.38 2.20
CA ARG A 242 26.69 -25.06 2.69
C ARG A 242 25.68 -24.63 1.61
N PRO A 243 24.49 -25.27 1.56
CA PRO A 243 23.31 -24.67 0.96
C PRO A 243 22.96 -23.40 1.72
N GLN A 244 22.28 -22.50 1.07
CA GLN A 244 21.84 -21.25 1.64
C GLN A 244 20.28 -21.31 1.71
N VAL A 245 19.62 -20.77 2.75
CA VAL A 245 18.17 -21.01 3.02
C VAL A 245 17.43 -19.74 3.38
N CYS A 246 16.27 -19.53 2.73
CA CYS A 246 15.41 -18.37 2.98
C CYS A 246 15.01 -18.31 4.47
N LEU A 247 14.68 -17.13 4.98
CA LEU A 247 14.41 -16.95 6.41
C LEU A 247 12.95 -16.56 6.70
N GLY A 248 12.02 -16.96 5.82
CA GLY A 248 10.59 -16.79 6.06
C GLY A 248 10.02 -15.44 5.65
N ASP A 249 10.49 -14.85 4.54
CA ASP A 249 10.09 -13.51 4.12
C ASP A 249 9.03 -13.52 3.03
N PHE A 250 8.05 -12.62 3.20
CA PHE A 250 7.02 -12.33 2.23
C PHE A 250 7.64 -11.98 0.88
N SER A 251 7.22 -12.68 -0.17
CA SER A 251 7.60 -12.38 -1.55
C SER A 251 6.37 -12.50 -2.43
N PRO A 252 5.87 -11.39 -3.00
CA PRO A 252 4.66 -11.42 -3.80
C PRO A 252 4.89 -12.20 -5.10
N LEU A 253 3.88 -12.96 -5.53
CA LEU A 253 3.83 -13.45 -6.91
C LEU A 253 3.46 -12.28 -7.82
N ARG A 254 4.17 -12.19 -8.95
CA ARG A 254 3.94 -11.17 -9.98
C ARG A 254 2.88 -11.70 -10.94
N MET A 255 1.81 -10.93 -11.12
CA MET A 255 0.62 -11.36 -11.86
C MET A 255 0.89 -11.84 -13.29
N GLN A 256 1.95 -11.31 -13.92
CA GLN A 256 2.35 -11.68 -15.28
C GLN A 256 3.41 -12.79 -15.29
N GLU A 257 4.54 -12.58 -14.60
CA GLU A 257 5.64 -13.57 -14.60
C GLU A 257 5.21 -14.91 -14.00
N ASP A 258 4.39 -14.86 -12.95
CA ASP A 258 3.96 -16.04 -12.21
C ASP A 258 2.56 -16.49 -12.59
N ARG A 259 2.04 -16.03 -13.74
CA ARG A 259 0.66 -16.31 -14.18
C ARG A 259 0.34 -17.79 -14.18
N ALA A 260 1.26 -18.61 -14.69
CA ALA A 260 1.12 -20.06 -14.72
C ALA A 260 1.00 -20.69 -13.32
N VAL A 261 1.60 -20.07 -12.30
CA VAL A 261 1.50 -20.47 -10.90
C VAL A 261 0.18 -19.97 -10.30
N ILE A 262 -0.17 -18.71 -10.55
CA ILE A 262 -1.39 -18.06 -10.05
C ILE A 262 -2.66 -18.78 -10.56
N ASP A 263 -2.68 -19.16 -11.84
CA ASP A 263 -3.81 -19.89 -12.44
C ASP A 263 -4.04 -21.29 -11.82
N ARG A 264 -3.08 -21.80 -11.02
CA ARG A 264 -3.17 -23.09 -10.31
C ARG A 264 -3.67 -22.97 -8.87
N TYR A 265 -3.95 -21.77 -8.37
CA TYR A 265 -4.43 -21.59 -7.00
C TYR A 265 -5.75 -22.33 -6.75
N GLN A 266 -5.84 -22.97 -5.60
CA GLN A 266 -7.00 -23.75 -5.17
C GLN A 266 -7.43 -23.33 -3.77
N HIS A 267 -8.74 -23.27 -3.57
CA HIS A 267 -9.35 -23.09 -2.25
C HIS A 267 -9.13 -24.34 -1.39
N ILE A 268 -8.59 -24.13 -0.19
CA ILE A 268 -8.38 -25.19 0.80
C ILE A 268 -9.51 -25.11 1.82
N GLY A 269 -10.56 -25.89 1.56
CA GLY A 269 -11.76 -25.91 2.39
C GLY A 269 -11.64 -26.75 3.65
N CYS A 270 -12.14 -26.23 4.78
CA CYS A 270 -12.16 -26.96 6.06
C CYS A 270 -13.20 -26.40 7.03
N GLU A 271 -13.60 -27.23 8.00
CA GLU A 271 -14.49 -26.86 9.11
C GLU A 271 -13.71 -26.21 10.26
N ALA A 272 -14.42 -25.47 11.12
CA ALA A 272 -13.87 -24.91 12.33
C ALA A 272 -13.28 -25.99 13.25
N GLY A 273 -12.16 -25.67 13.90
CA GLY A 273 -11.37 -26.60 14.70
C GLY A 273 -10.32 -27.40 13.91
N SER A 274 -10.31 -27.25 12.58
CA SER A 274 -9.24 -27.78 11.72
C SER A 274 -7.96 -26.94 11.82
N VAL A 275 -6.82 -27.56 11.50
CA VAL A 275 -5.55 -26.88 11.33
C VAL A 275 -5.00 -27.16 9.94
N ILE A 276 -4.64 -26.10 9.22
CA ILE A 276 -3.97 -26.17 7.92
C ILE A 276 -2.47 -26.06 8.15
N PHE A 277 -1.69 -27.00 7.66
CA PHE A 277 -0.23 -26.95 7.61
C PHE A 277 0.21 -26.78 6.16
N PHE A 278 1.22 -25.95 5.91
CA PHE A 278 1.76 -25.78 4.55
C PHE A 278 3.25 -25.47 4.57
N ASP A 279 3.94 -25.98 3.55
CA ASP A 279 5.35 -25.70 3.30
C ASP A 279 5.51 -24.22 2.92
N TRP A 280 6.50 -23.57 3.50
CA TRP A 280 6.83 -22.16 3.26
C TRP A 280 7.16 -21.78 1.81
N ARG A 281 7.54 -22.75 0.96
CA ARG A 281 7.75 -22.57 -0.49
C ARG A 281 6.44 -22.62 -1.29
N THR A 282 5.35 -23.09 -0.67
CA THR A 282 4.05 -23.18 -1.32
C THR A 282 3.48 -21.77 -1.54
N PRO A 283 3.19 -21.36 -2.79
CA PRO A 283 2.50 -20.12 -3.08
C PRO A 283 1.13 -20.14 -2.42
N HIS A 284 0.80 -19.10 -1.67
CA HIS A 284 -0.46 -19.01 -0.95
C HIS A 284 -1.01 -17.58 -0.91
N ALA A 285 -2.29 -17.48 -0.56
CA ALA A 285 -3.07 -16.25 -0.48
C ALA A 285 -4.23 -16.49 0.49
N ASN A 286 -4.98 -15.44 0.78
CA ASN A 286 -6.38 -15.63 1.12
C ASN A 286 -7.25 -15.27 -0.10
N SER A 287 -8.43 -15.86 -0.17
CA SER A 287 -9.35 -15.66 -1.29
C SER A 287 -9.53 -14.18 -1.57
N TYR A 288 -9.42 -13.81 -2.85
CA TYR A 288 -9.54 -12.41 -3.25
C TYR A 288 -10.84 -11.79 -2.74
N LYS A 289 -11.94 -12.54 -2.82
CA LYS A 289 -13.28 -12.13 -2.36
C LYS A 289 -13.65 -12.76 -1.02
N HIS A 290 -14.52 -12.06 -0.29
CA HIS A 290 -15.28 -12.57 0.84
C HIS A 290 -16.77 -12.27 0.64
N VAL A 291 -17.46 -13.12 -0.12
CA VAL A 291 -18.89 -13.00 -0.44
C VAL A 291 -19.81 -13.63 0.61
N GLY A 292 -19.26 -14.34 1.58
CA GLY A 292 -20.02 -14.92 2.70
C GLY A 292 -20.62 -13.88 3.65
N THR A 293 -21.38 -14.33 4.64
CA THR A 293 -22.15 -13.46 5.57
C THR A 293 -21.53 -13.35 6.97
N ILE A 294 -20.59 -14.21 7.32
CA ILE A 294 -19.89 -14.21 8.61
C ILE A 294 -18.42 -13.87 8.42
N PRO A 295 -17.74 -13.25 9.41
CA PRO A 295 -16.30 -13.03 9.35
C PRO A 295 -15.51 -14.34 9.33
N ARG A 296 -14.38 -14.34 8.60
CA ARG A 296 -13.35 -15.38 8.72
C ARG A 296 -12.47 -15.12 9.93
N GLU A 297 -12.47 -16.07 10.86
CA GLU A 297 -11.69 -16.03 12.10
C GLU A 297 -10.64 -17.14 12.07
N VAL A 298 -9.35 -16.78 12.11
CA VAL A 298 -8.26 -17.75 12.25
C VAL A 298 -7.16 -17.25 13.19
N VAL A 299 -6.50 -18.18 13.86
CA VAL A 299 -5.30 -17.91 14.64
C VAL A 299 -4.09 -18.39 13.83
N TYR A 300 -3.16 -17.48 13.54
CA TYR A 300 -1.87 -17.89 13.01
C TYR A 300 -1.07 -18.48 14.18
N THR A 301 -1.08 -19.80 14.21
CA THR A 301 -0.31 -20.60 15.16
C THR A 301 1.03 -20.91 14.49
N GLY A 302 2.11 -20.95 15.24
CA GLY A 302 3.41 -21.24 14.65
C GLY A 302 4.31 -21.96 15.63
N PHE A 303 5.10 -22.87 15.09
CA PHE A 303 6.22 -23.44 15.80
C PHE A 303 7.44 -23.40 14.89
N ILE A 304 8.62 -23.43 15.50
CA ILE A 304 9.90 -23.45 14.81
C ILE A 304 10.77 -24.59 15.38
N PRO A 305 11.47 -25.36 14.52
CA PRO A 305 12.27 -26.50 14.97
C PRO A 305 13.48 -26.05 15.80
N ASP A 306 13.99 -26.93 16.66
CA ASP A 306 15.13 -26.67 17.53
C ASP A 306 16.48 -26.63 16.76
N THR A 307 16.71 -25.53 16.05
CA THR A 307 17.96 -25.25 15.33
C THR A 307 18.78 -24.17 16.03
N PRO A 308 20.11 -24.07 15.78
CA PRO A 308 20.94 -23.00 16.36
C PRO A 308 20.40 -21.59 16.12
N MET A 309 19.83 -21.34 14.94
CA MET A 309 19.22 -20.05 14.61
C MET A 309 17.94 -19.81 15.39
N ASN A 310 17.04 -20.79 15.42
CA ASN A 310 15.77 -20.65 16.14
C ASN A 310 15.96 -20.54 17.66
N ARG A 311 16.99 -21.16 18.24
CA ARG A 311 17.39 -20.94 19.64
C ARG A 311 17.70 -19.47 19.92
N SER A 312 18.38 -18.80 18.99
CA SER A 312 18.72 -17.37 19.11
C SER A 312 17.47 -16.50 18.99
N TYR A 313 16.59 -16.81 18.03
CA TYR A 313 15.30 -16.16 17.88
C TYR A 313 14.43 -16.26 19.15
N VAL A 314 14.36 -17.44 19.76
CA VAL A 314 13.54 -17.69 20.95
C VAL A 314 14.05 -16.92 22.16
N ARG A 315 15.36 -16.77 22.33
CA ARG A 315 15.93 -15.90 23.39
C ARG A 315 15.44 -14.46 23.25
N GLU A 316 15.45 -13.94 22.04
CA GLU A 316 15.00 -12.58 21.77
C GLU A 316 13.47 -12.45 21.93
N GLN A 317 12.70 -13.44 21.46
CA GLN A 317 11.25 -13.49 21.68
C GLN A 317 10.92 -13.48 23.17
N LEU A 318 11.67 -14.25 23.97
CA LEU A 318 11.51 -14.29 25.43
C LEU A 318 11.87 -12.96 26.08
N ARG A 319 13.01 -12.35 25.71
CA ARG A 319 13.42 -11.03 26.20
C ARG A 319 12.35 -9.98 25.93
N ARG A 320 11.81 -9.96 24.70
CA ARG A 320 10.75 -9.03 24.29
C ARG A 320 9.45 -9.28 25.03
N TYR A 321 9.04 -10.53 25.19
CA TYR A 321 7.87 -10.89 26.01
C TYR A 321 8.02 -10.37 27.45
N THR A 322 9.16 -10.63 28.11
CA THR A 322 9.44 -10.16 29.48
C THR A 322 9.46 -8.63 29.57
N ALA A 323 10.00 -7.96 28.54
CA ALA A 323 10.05 -6.50 28.46
C ALA A 323 8.72 -5.86 28.01
N ARG A 324 7.68 -6.66 27.69
CA ARG A 324 6.41 -6.22 27.08
C ARG A 324 6.61 -5.44 25.78
N LEU A 325 7.54 -5.89 24.96
CA LEU A 325 7.79 -5.37 23.63
C LEU A 325 7.02 -6.20 22.60
N LEU A 326 6.72 -5.59 21.44
CA LEU A 326 6.18 -6.33 20.30
C LEU A 326 7.13 -7.48 19.88
N PRO A 327 6.61 -8.59 19.34
CA PRO A 327 7.44 -9.71 18.88
C PRO A 327 8.51 -9.27 17.88
N ALA A 328 9.68 -9.94 17.91
CA ALA A 328 10.85 -9.57 17.11
C ALA A 328 10.59 -9.46 15.60
N ASP A 329 9.67 -10.26 15.08
CA ASP A 329 9.28 -10.28 13.67
C ASP A 329 8.09 -9.41 13.30
N HIS A 330 7.56 -8.65 14.26
CA HIS A 330 6.63 -7.59 13.94
C HIS A 330 7.37 -6.50 13.16
N TRP A 331 6.81 -6.03 12.05
CA TRP A 331 7.31 -4.83 11.36
C TRP A 331 7.31 -3.65 12.36
N GLN A 332 8.48 -3.20 12.81
CA GLN A 332 8.62 -2.20 13.86
C GLN A 332 9.17 -0.89 13.26
N LYS A 333 8.53 0.24 13.60
CA LYS A 333 9.09 1.60 13.40
C LYS A 333 9.94 2.04 14.61
N ASP A 334 9.68 1.45 15.78
CA ASP A 334 10.33 1.73 17.06
C ASP A 334 10.68 0.39 17.73
N GLN A 335 11.96 0.18 18.08
CA GLN A 335 12.42 -1.06 18.72
C GLN A 335 11.88 -1.24 20.14
N ASP A 336 11.41 -0.16 20.77
CA ASP A 336 10.86 -0.14 22.12
C ASP A 336 9.32 -0.15 22.14
N ALA A 337 8.67 -0.34 20.97
CA ALA A 337 7.23 -0.41 20.85
C ALA A 337 6.65 -1.55 21.72
N ARG A 338 5.65 -1.21 22.52
CA ARG A 338 5.03 -2.10 23.50
C ARG A 338 3.71 -2.67 23.00
N VAL A 339 3.47 -3.92 23.39
CA VAL A 339 2.15 -4.56 23.34
C VAL A 339 1.15 -3.76 24.17
N THR A 340 -0.06 -3.56 23.64
CA THR A 340 -1.15 -2.87 24.34
C THR A 340 -1.98 -3.82 25.20
N GLU A 341 -1.82 -5.13 25.02
CA GLU A 341 -2.57 -6.14 25.77
C GLU A 341 -2.14 -6.18 27.24
N GLU A 342 -3.12 -6.19 28.13
CA GLU A 342 -2.88 -6.50 29.54
C GLU A 342 -2.65 -8.00 29.72
N PHE A 343 -1.42 -8.40 30.08
CA PHE A 343 -1.14 -9.77 30.52
C PHE A 343 -0.32 -9.78 31.81
N SER A 344 -0.61 -10.77 32.67
CA SER A 344 0.23 -11.07 33.83
C SER A 344 1.43 -11.94 33.40
N GLU A 345 2.50 -11.95 34.19
CA GLU A 345 3.74 -12.67 33.86
C GLU A 345 3.56 -14.21 33.73
N HIS A 346 2.40 -14.79 34.12
CA HIS A 346 2.20 -16.24 34.27
C HIS A 346 0.98 -16.82 33.52
N HIS A 347 0.73 -16.45 32.26
CA HIS A 347 -0.44 -16.95 31.49
C HIS A 347 -0.21 -18.16 30.59
N PHE A 348 1.04 -18.60 30.36
CA PHE A 348 1.29 -19.81 29.56
C PHE A 348 0.96 -21.08 30.36
N SER A 349 0.46 -22.11 29.67
CA SER A 349 0.42 -23.46 30.23
C SER A 349 1.83 -23.97 30.56
N ALA A 350 1.92 -25.11 31.24
CA ALA A 350 3.21 -25.77 31.46
C ALA A 350 3.92 -26.14 30.13
N LEU A 351 3.15 -26.43 29.07
CA LEU A 351 3.71 -26.66 27.74
C LEU A 351 4.14 -25.34 27.10
N GLY A 352 3.28 -24.33 27.09
CA GLY A 352 3.55 -23.00 26.52
C GLY A 352 4.76 -22.32 27.16
N SER A 353 4.92 -22.45 28.48
CA SER A 353 6.07 -21.91 29.21
C SER A 353 7.37 -22.49 28.66
N ARG A 354 7.44 -23.82 28.50
CA ARG A 354 8.63 -24.47 27.92
C ARG A 354 8.79 -24.12 26.43
N LEU A 355 7.69 -24.02 25.67
CA LEU A 355 7.72 -23.66 24.26
C LEU A 355 8.23 -22.24 23.98
N ILE A 356 8.10 -21.30 24.91
CA ILE A 356 8.67 -19.94 24.81
C ILE A 356 10.01 -19.78 25.55
N GLY A 357 10.53 -20.87 26.14
CA GLY A 357 11.82 -20.87 26.84
C GLY A 357 11.76 -20.40 28.32
N LEU A 358 10.58 -20.33 28.93
CA LEU A 358 10.41 -20.07 30.37
C LEU A 358 10.65 -21.36 31.17
N HIS A 359 11.70 -21.37 32.03
CA HIS A 359 12.02 -22.52 32.88
C HIS A 359 11.37 -22.42 34.28
N PRO A 360 10.78 -23.51 34.82
CA PRO A 360 10.11 -23.52 36.13
C PRO A 360 11.05 -23.40 37.37
N CYS A 361 12.33 -23.04 37.21
CA CYS A 361 13.29 -22.87 38.33
C CYS A 361 13.76 -21.43 38.55
N SER A 362 13.18 -20.43 37.87
CA SER A 362 13.51 -19.02 38.10
C SER A 362 12.46 -18.26 38.93
N VAL A 363 11.70 -18.96 39.78
CA VAL A 363 10.84 -18.32 40.78
C VAL A 363 11.63 -18.14 42.08
N ASN A 364 12.66 -17.30 42.02
CA ASN A 364 13.25 -16.59 43.16
C ASN A 364 14.37 -15.66 42.66
N ALA A 365 13.98 -14.61 41.94
CA ALA A 365 14.78 -13.39 41.76
C ALA A 365 13.88 -12.23 41.33
N GLN A 366 12.85 -11.90 42.12
CA GLN A 366 12.15 -10.61 42.02
C GLN A 366 12.70 -9.67 43.10
N ASN A 367 13.60 -8.76 42.68
CA ASN A 367 13.84 -7.39 43.19
C ASN A 367 15.30 -6.95 42.96
N ALA A 368 15.56 -6.46 41.74
CA ALA A 368 16.67 -5.60 41.27
C ALA A 368 16.77 -5.90 39.77
N VAL A 369 16.41 -5.04 38.82
CA VAL A 369 17.00 -3.75 38.53
C VAL A 369 15.98 -2.95 37.71
N ILE A 370 15.33 -1.97 38.34
CA ILE A 370 14.74 -0.81 37.65
C ILE A 370 15.49 0.37 38.25
N ASN A 371 16.51 0.86 37.54
CA ASN A 371 17.08 2.21 37.58
C ASN A 371 18.44 2.23 36.86
N ALA A 372 18.42 2.63 35.58
CA ALA A 372 19.47 3.26 34.77
C ALA A 372 18.89 3.23 33.34
N VAL A 373 18.51 4.31 32.69
CA VAL A 373 19.32 5.49 32.38
C VAL A 373 18.38 6.68 32.19
N THR A 374 18.68 7.81 32.84
CA THR A 374 18.32 9.13 32.33
C THR A 374 19.60 9.97 32.29
N ALA A 375 19.57 10.95 31.38
CA ALA A 375 20.57 11.97 31.11
C ALA A 375 21.78 11.52 30.29
N ASP A 376 21.69 11.77 28.98
CA ASP A 376 22.68 12.67 28.40
C ASP A 376 21.94 13.85 27.74
N ALA A 377 22.11 15.02 28.34
CA ALA A 377 21.55 16.29 27.90
C ALA A 377 22.72 17.22 27.64
N ASP A 378 23.47 16.93 26.57
CA ASP A 378 24.42 17.86 25.97
C ASP A 378 23.94 18.19 24.56
N ALA A 379 23.00 19.13 24.49
CA ALA A 379 22.54 19.75 23.25
C ALA A 379 23.64 20.65 22.67
N ALA A 380 24.67 20.04 22.09
CA ALA A 380 25.41 20.66 21.00
C ALA A 380 24.48 20.69 19.78
N LYS A 381 24.26 21.88 19.20
CA LYS A 381 23.43 22.14 18.02
C LYS A 381 23.81 21.19 16.86
N GLN A 382 23.21 19.99 16.81
CA GLN A 382 23.33 19.10 15.67
C GLN A 382 22.62 19.75 14.47
N ALA A 383 23.25 19.69 13.30
CA ALA A 383 22.63 20.10 12.06
C ALA A 383 21.37 19.23 11.84
N LYS A 384 20.22 19.87 11.65
CA LYS A 384 18.96 19.17 11.41
C LYS A 384 19.10 18.25 10.19
N HIS A 385 18.55 17.05 10.29
CA HIS A 385 18.62 16.02 9.26
C HIS A 385 17.48 16.20 8.26
N VAL A 386 17.81 16.27 6.97
CA VAL A 386 16.85 16.38 5.87
C VAL A 386 17.02 15.19 4.93
N VAL A 387 15.92 14.50 4.67
CA VAL A 387 15.87 13.43 3.68
C VAL A 387 15.28 13.99 2.39
N VAL A 388 16.05 13.91 1.31
CA VAL A 388 15.65 14.44 0.00
C VAL A 388 15.21 13.29 -0.89
N GLY A 389 13.96 13.32 -1.37
CA GLY A 389 13.48 12.38 -2.38
C GLY A 389 14.13 12.69 -3.72
N MET A 390 14.99 11.80 -4.20
CA MET A 390 15.78 11.97 -5.42
C MET A 390 15.30 11.01 -6.51
N SER A 391 14.89 11.56 -7.66
CA SER A 391 14.42 10.79 -8.82
C SER A 391 15.51 10.53 -9.87
N GLY A 392 16.76 10.86 -9.55
CA GLY A 392 17.85 10.88 -10.54
C GLY A 392 17.72 12.01 -11.57
N GLY A 393 16.83 12.98 -11.34
CA GLY A 393 16.66 14.18 -12.18
C GLY A 393 17.33 15.43 -11.59
N VAL A 394 17.60 16.40 -12.46
CA VAL A 394 18.33 17.65 -12.11
C VAL A 394 17.70 18.43 -10.94
N ASP A 395 16.37 18.45 -10.85
CA ASP A 395 15.67 19.23 -9.82
C ASP A 395 15.99 18.72 -8.41
N SER A 396 15.85 17.40 -8.21
CA SER A 396 16.19 16.79 -6.92
C SER A 396 17.68 16.87 -6.58
N SER A 397 18.56 16.85 -7.58
CA SER A 397 20.01 17.03 -7.39
C SER A 397 20.33 18.42 -6.86
N VAL A 398 19.75 19.46 -7.47
CA VAL A 398 19.95 20.85 -7.04
C VAL A 398 19.27 21.10 -5.69
N ALA A 399 18.09 20.53 -5.44
CA ALA A 399 17.45 20.61 -4.13
C ALA A 399 18.34 20.07 -3.00
N ALA A 400 18.95 18.89 -3.19
CA ALA A 400 19.88 18.31 -2.23
C ALA A 400 21.13 19.18 -2.01
N LEU A 401 21.72 19.68 -3.10
CA LEU A 401 22.84 20.61 -3.06
C LEU A 401 22.52 21.88 -2.25
N LEU A 402 21.37 22.51 -2.51
CA LEU A 402 20.95 23.74 -1.84
C LEU A 402 20.78 23.53 -0.33
N LEU A 403 20.18 22.40 0.07
CA LEU A 403 20.02 22.05 1.47
C LEU A 403 21.37 21.75 2.14
N LYS A 404 22.30 21.07 1.45
CA LYS A 404 23.66 20.87 1.97
C LYS A 404 24.37 22.21 2.19
N ARG A 405 24.24 23.16 1.25
CA ARG A 405 24.80 24.52 1.36
C ARG A 405 24.21 25.33 2.51
N GLN A 406 22.94 25.09 2.86
CA GLN A 406 22.27 25.70 4.00
C GLN A 406 22.70 25.08 5.35
N GLY A 407 23.56 24.06 5.35
CA GLY A 407 24.14 23.47 6.55
C GLY A 407 23.31 22.34 7.16
N TYR A 408 22.34 21.79 6.43
CA TYR A 408 21.62 20.59 6.86
C TYR A 408 22.48 19.34 6.71
N ARG A 409 22.25 18.34 7.57
CA ARG A 409 22.71 16.97 7.30
C ARG A 409 21.76 16.38 6.26
N VAL A 410 22.24 16.06 5.07
CA VAL A 410 21.38 15.63 3.95
C VAL A 410 21.59 14.15 3.65
N THR A 411 20.49 13.42 3.47
CA THR A 411 20.47 12.04 2.93
C THR A 411 19.61 12.02 1.66
N GLY A 412 20.18 11.57 0.55
CA GLY A 412 19.46 11.38 -0.71
C GLY A 412 18.81 10.01 -0.75
N VAL A 413 17.50 9.96 -1.02
CA VAL A 413 16.74 8.71 -1.05
C VAL A 413 16.06 8.54 -2.40
N TYR A 414 16.36 7.44 -3.09
CA TYR A 414 15.63 7.00 -4.27
C TYR A 414 14.47 6.09 -3.86
N MET A 415 13.29 6.36 -4.41
CA MET A 415 12.09 5.56 -4.18
C MET A 415 11.86 4.65 -5.38
N LYS A 416 12.10 3.34 -5.22
CA LYS A 416 11.70 2.34 -6.21
C LYS A 416 10.20 2.08 -6.05
N ASN A 417 9.38 2.66 -6.93
CA ASN A 417 7.92 2.64 -6.86
C ASN A 417 7.26 1.80 -7.96
N TRP A 418 8.01 1.43 -8.98
CA TRP A 418 7.55 0.64 -10.09
C TRP A 418 8.62 -0.38 -10.45
N ASP A 419 8.21 -1.56 -10.90
CA ASP A 419 9.12 -2.56 -11.44
C ASP A 419 8.85 -2.76 -12.93
N PRO A 420 9.70 -2.23 -13.84
CA PRO A 420 9.48 -2.34 -15.26
C PRO A 420 9.73 -3.75 -15.82
N SER A 421 10.20 -4.70 -14.99
CA SER A 421 10.31 -6.11 -15.39
C SER A 421 8.95 -6.75 -15.69
N ASP A 422 7.87 -6.17 -15.14
CA ASP A 422 6.48 -6.64 -15.27
C ASP A 422 5.77 -6.07 -16.52
N GLU A 423 6.47 -5.46 -17.48
CA GLU A 423 5.89 -4.86 -18.70
C GLU A 423 6.30 -5.61 -19.99
N GLU A 424 5.38 -5.72 -20.95
CA GLU A 424 5.71 -6.26 -22.29
C GLU A 424 6.65 -5.33 -23.10
N GLY A 425 7.74 -5.85 -23.68
CA GLY A 425 8.58 -5.18 -24.69
C GLY A 425 10.00 -4.78 -24.25
N GLU A 426 10.74 -4.06 -25.12
CA GLU A 426 12.17 -3.68 -24.95
C GLU A 426 12.46 -2.70 -23.78
N SER A 427 11.46 -2.34 -22.97
CA SER A 427 11.58 -1.38 -21.86
C SER A 427 12.19 -2.00 -20.59
N ALA A 428 12.36 -3.32 -20.55
CA ALA A 428 12.80 -4.07 -19.39
C ALA A 428 14.34 -4.03 -19.22
N CYS A 429 14.86 -2.91 -18.72
CA CYS A 429 16.21 -2.91 -18.14
C CYS A 429 16.07 -3.14 -16.62
N PRO A 430 16.59 -4.25 -16.05
CA PRO A 430 16.45 -4.56 -14.62
C PRO A 430 17.25 -3.63 -13.70
N VAL A 431 18.11 -2.78 -14.27
CA VAL A 431 18.89 -1.79 -13.54
C VAL A 431 18.15 -0.46 -13.54
N ASP A 432 17.79 0.02 -12.35
CA ASP A 432 17.29 1.38 -12.13
C ASP A 432 18.39 2.40 -12.49
N SER A 433 18.50 2.76 -13.77
CA SER A 433 19.47 3.76 -14.24
C SER A 433 19.32 5.11 -13.52
N GLU A 434 18.10 5.44 -13.07
CA GLU A 434 17.82 6.60 -12.24
C GLU A 434 18.44 6.49 -10.85
N TYR A 435 18.50 5.30 -10.24
CA TYR A 435 19.19 5.10 -8.97
C TYR A 435 20.71 5.27 -9.11
N LEU A 436 21.30 4.79 -10.21
CA LEU A 436 22.72 5.01 -10.49
C LEU A 436 23.05 6.51 -10.58
N ASP A 437 22.16 7.30 -11.17
CA ASP A 437 22.30 8.76 -11.22
C ASP A 437 22.18 9.38 -9.82
N VAL A 438 21.25 8.89 -8.97
CA VAL A 438 21.17 9.32 -7.56
C VAL A 438 22.47 9.01 -6.83
N GLN A 439 23.02 7.80 -6.94
CA GLN A 439 24.27 7.42 -6.29
C GLN A 439 25.42 8.33 -6.73
N LYS A 440 25.56 8.59 -8.03
CA LYS A 440 26.58 9.51 -8.57
C LYS A 440 26.41 10.92 -8.03
N VAL A 441 25.20 11.47 -8.00
CA VAL A 441 24.96 12.81 -7.45
C VAL A 441 25.28 12.84 -5.96
N CYS A 442 24.86 11.84 -5.19
CA CYS A 442 25.16 11.78 -3.77
C CYS A 442 26.66 11.68 -3.49
N GLU A 443 27.40 10.93 -4.31
CA GLU A 443 28.86 10.87 -4.27
C GLU A 443 29.49 12.24 -4.60
N GLN A 444 29.06 12.90 -5.68
CA GLN A 444 29.52 14.26 -6.04
C GLN A 444 29.24 15.28 -4.94
N LEU A 445 28.11 15.13 -4.27
CA LEU A 445 27.69 16.01 -3.19
C LEU A 445 28.22 15.58 -1.84
N ASP A 446 28.94 14.46 -1.70
CA ASP A 446 29.40 13.90 -0.42
C ASP A 446 28.24 13.83 0.61
N ILE A 447 27.18 13.11 0.25
CA ILE A 447 26.00 12.82 1.07
C ILE A 447 25.64 11.34 0.97
N GLU A 448 24.92 10.82 1.96
CA GLU A 448 24.48 9.42 1.98
C GLU A 448 23.42 9.17 0.90
N ALA A 449 23.55 8.08 0.14
CA ALA A 449 22.54 7.59 -0.79
C ALA A 449 21.84 6.36 -0.22
N ARG A 450 20.50 6.34 -0.24
CA ARG A 450 19.69 5.17 0.10
C ARG A 450 18.65 4.87 -0.97
N MET A 451 18.21 3.63 -1.00
CA MET A 451 17.02 3.19 -1.75
C MET A 451 15.96 2.71 -0.76
N VAL A 452 14.71 3.05 -1.04
CA VAL A 452 13.54 2.42 -0.41
C VAL A 452 12.66 1.80 -1.49
N ASN A 453 12.22 0.56 -1.26
CA ASN A 453 11.26 -0.11 -2.12
C ASN A 453 9.84 0.20 -1.61
N LEU A 454 9.07 0.94 -2.41
CA LEU A 454 7.67 1.27 -2.16
C LEU A 454 6.77 0.79 -3.30
N VAL A 455 7.22 -0.19 -4.10
CA VAL A 455 6.43 -0.78 -5.21
C VAL A 455 5.06 -1.24 -4.71
N GLN A 456 5.01 -1.94 -3.58
CA GLN A 456 3.75 -2.39 -2.97
C GLN A 456 2.84 -1.21 -2.57
N SER A 457 3.43 -0.16 -1.98
CA SER A 457 2.68 1.04 -1.61
C SER A 457 2.15 1.76 -2.84
N TYR A 458 2.96 1.91 -3.89
CA TYR A 458 2.56 2.55 -5.14
C TYR A 458 1.45 1.77 -5.85
N TRP A 459 1.62 0.45 -6.00
CA TRP A 459 0.62 -0.42 -6.61
C TRP A 459 -0.74 -0.26 -5.91
N ASN A 460 -0.76 -0.47 -4.59
CA ASN A 460 -2.00 -0.46 -3.83
C ASN A 460 -2.62 0.94 -3.66
N SER A 461 -1.82 2.01 -3.63
CA SER A 461 -2.29 3.37 -3.26
C SER A 461 -2.50 4.29 -4.44
N VAL A 462 -1.88 3.97 -5.57
CA VAL A 462 -1.88 4.81 -6.76
C VAL A 462 -2.41 4.02 -7.93
N PHE A 463 -1.77 2.89 -8.26
CA PHE A 463 -2.03 2.21 -9.52
C PHE A 463 -3.37 1.47 -9.53
N GLU A 464 -3.65 0.62 -8.55
CA GLU A 464 -4.91 -0.12 -8.43
C GLU A 464 -6.13 0.82 -8.39
N PRO A 465 -6.17 1.89 -7.57
CA PRO A 465 -7.26 2.88 -7.64
C PRO A 465 -7.40 3.55 -9.01
N CYS A 466 -6.29 3.76 -9.73
CA CYS A 466 -6.37 4.28 -11.10
C CYS A 466 -6.98 3.24 -12.05
N LEU A 467 -6.62 1.96 -11.93
CA LEU A 467 -7.22 0.88 -12.73
C LEU A 467 -8.73 0.82 -12.53
N GLU A 468 -9.19 0.84 -11.27
CA GLU A 468 -10.62 0.90 -10.93
C GLU A 468 -11.30 2.10 -11.62
N GLY A 469 -10.71 3.30 -11.52
CA GLY A 469 -11.24 4.49 -12.19
C GLY A 469 -11.31 4.37 -13.72
N TYR A 470 -10.29 3.78 -14.35
CA TYR A 470 -10.29 3.56 -15.79
C TYR A 470 -11.34 2.53 -16.23
N GLU A 471 -11.55 1.45 -15.47
CA GLU A 471 -12.62 0.46 -15.72
C GLU A 471 -14.02 1.09 -15.64
N GLU A 472 -14.20 2.09 -14.78
CA GLU A 472 -15.42 2.90 -14.68
C GLU A 472 -15.57 3.93 -15.83
N GLY A 473 -14.59 4.03 -16.73
CA GLY A 473 -14.60 4.97 -17.84
C GLY A 473 -14.13 6.38 -17.48
N LEU A 474 -13.62 6.59 -16.27
CA LEU A 474 -13.10 7.85 -15.76
C LEU A 474 -11.66 8.09 -16.25
N THR A 475 -11.05 9.22 -15.86
CA THR A 475 -9.63 9.50 -16.14
C THR A 475 -8.94 9.99 -14.86
N PRO A 476 -8.54 9.07 -13.97
CA PRO A 476 -7.83 9.42 -12.74
C PRO A 476 -6.46 10.05 -13.01
N ASN A 477 -5.98 10.83 -12.04
CA ASN A 477 -4.65 11.45 -12.08
C ASN A 477 -3.68 10.73 -11.13
N PRO A 478 -2.83 9.80 -11.63
CA PRO A 478 -1.92 9.03 -10.79
C PRO A 478 -0.87 9.89 -10.09
N ASP A 479 -0.46 11.02 -10.67
CA ASP A 479 0.56 11.89 -10.07
C ASP A 479 0.05 12.58 -8.80
N ILE A 480 -1.24 12.94 -8.77
CA ILE A 480 -1.89 13.50 -7.57
C ILE A 480 -1.94 12.46 -6.45
N LEU A 481 -2.35 11.23 -6.76
CA LEU A 481 -2.38 10.12 -5.80
C LEU A 481 -0.96 9.76 -5.33
N CYS A 482 0.01 9.79 -6.23
CA CYS A 482 1.40 9.50 -5.92
C CYS A 482 2.00 10.51 -4.95
N ASN A 483 1.72 11.80 -5.12
CA ASN A 483 2.13 12.80 -4.13
C ASN A 483 1.46 12.54 -2.78
N ARG A 484 0.14 12.35 -2.74
CA ARG A 484 -0.64 12.14 -1.51
C ARG A 484 -0.24 10.89 -0.74
N GLU A 485 -0.12 9.75 -1.41
CA GLU A 485 0.04 8.44 -0.75
C GLU A 485 1.49 7.98 -0.68
N ILE A 486 2.34 8.41 -1.60
CA ILE A 486 3.74 7.96 -1.67
C ILE A 486 4.67 9.04 -1.18
N LYS A 487 4.79 10.17 -1.90
CA LYS A 487 5.84 11.16 -1.61
C LYS A 487 5.66 11.90 -0.28
N PHE A 488 4.43 12.16 0.14
CA PHE A 488 4.15 12.90 1.39
C PHE A 488 3.50 12.04 2.49
N LYS A 489 3.49 10.71 2.28
CA LYS A 489 3.01 9.74 3.27
C LYS A 489 4.00 8.59 3.42
N ALA A 490 4.04 7.62 2.51
CA ALA A 490 4.95 6.47 2.65
C ALA A 490 6.44 6.89 2.73
N PHE A 491 6.86 7.88 1.95
CA PHE A 491 8.22 8.42 1.98
C PHE A 491 8.49 9.26 3.23
N THR A 492 7.53 10.06 3.69
CA THR A 492 7.66 10.80 4.96
C THR A 492 7.78 9.84 6.13
N GLU A 493 6.95 8.80 6.18
CA GLU A 493 7.04 7.75 7.19
C GLU A 493 8.39 7.01 7.16
N TYR A 494 8.98 6.81 5.97
CA TYR A 494 10.33 6.26 5.84
C TYR A 494 11.40 7.26 6.33
N ALA A 495 11.28 8.53 5.99
CA ALA A 495 12.22 9.56 6.43
C ALA A 495 12.24 9.71 7.95
N GLU A 496 11.06 9.68 8.59
CA GLU A 496 10.90 9.66 10.04
C GLU A 496 11.57 8.43 10.67
N GLN A 497 11.42 7.24 10.07
CA GLN A 497 12.06 6.00 10.54
C GLN A 497 13.59 6.10 10.57
N ILE A 498 14.19 6.88 9.67
CA ILE A 498 15.65 7.07 9.62
C ILE A 498 16.10 8.34 10.36
N GLY A 499 15.22 8.91 11.19
CA GLY A 499 15.51 10.04 12.07
C GLY A 499 15.67 11.37 11.33
N ALA A 500 14.88 11.62 10.29
CA ALA A 500 14.85 12.92 9.61
C ALA A 500 13.98 13.94 10.36
N ASP A 501 14.48 15.16 10.48
CA ASP A 501 13.69 16.31 10.97
C ASP A 501 12.78 16.87 9.88
N TYR A 502 13.22 16.78 8.61
CA TYR A 502 12.46 17.25 7.46
C TYR A 502 12.55 16.31 6.27
N VAL A 503 11.53 16.37 5.42
CA VAL A 503 11.52 15.79 4.08
C VAL A 503 11.63 16.90 3.06
N ALA A 504 12.43 16.69 2.02
CA ALA A 504 12.49 17.60 0.90
C ALA A 504 12.27 16.87 -0.43
N THR A 505 11.73 17.60 -1.40
CA THR A 505 11.57 17.11 -2.77
C THR A 505 11.94 18.21 -3.75
N GLY A 506 12.27 17.83 -4.98
CA GLY A 506 12.52 18.78 -6.07
C GLY A 506 11.26 19.40 -6.69
N HIS A 507 10.16 19.53 -5.93
CA HIS A 507 8.95 20.15 -6.45
C HIS A 507 9.09 21.67 -6.58
N TYR A 508 8.57 22.21 -7.68
CA TYR A 508 8.35 23.64 -7.86
C TYR A 508 7.03 24.00 -7.18
N ALA A 509 7.10 24.27 -5.89
CA ALA A 509 6.01 24.83 -5.08
C ALA A 509 6.62 25.55 -3.88
N ALA A 510 5.89 26.45 -3.25
CA ALA A 510 6.37 27.16 -2.06
C ALA A 510 5.53 26.81 -0.84
N LEU A 511 6.17 26.71 0.32
CA LEU A 511 5.50 26.68 1.62
C LEU A 511 5.78 28.02 2.31
N ARG A 512 4.73 28.78 2.60
CA ARG A 512 4.83 30.02 3.38
C ARG A 512 4.36 29.75 4.81
N PRO A 513 4.92 30.42 5.83
CA PRO A 513 4.40 30.36 7.18
C PRO A 513 2.90 30.66 7.22
N ALA A 514 2.19 30.08 8.18
CA ALA A 514 0.82 30.47 8.47
C ALA A 514 0.74 31.96 8.82
N ASP A 515 -0.41 32.59 8.55
CA ASP A 515 -0.64 33.99 8.91
C ASP A 515 -0.55 34.14 10.45
N ALA A 516 0.16 35.17 10.91
CA ALA A 516 0.57 35.32 12.32
C ALA A 516 -0.59 35.37 13.34
N ASP A 517 -1.81 35.68 12.89
CA ASP A 517 -3.02 35.79 13.72
C ASP A 517 -3.79 34.47 13.87
N VAL A 518 -3.38 33.42 13.14
CA VAL A 518 -4.01 32.09 13.15
C VAL A 518 -2.88 31.06 13.25
N GLY A 519 -2.51 30.68 14.47
CA GLY A 519 -1.58 29.54 14.66
C GLY A 519 -2.05 28.37 13.81
N GLY A 520 -1.26 27.98 12.80
CA GLY A 520 -1.79 27.19 11.69
C GLY A 520 -0.72 26.49 10.87
N LEU A 521 -1.19 25.62 9.98
CA LEU A 521 -0.39 24.81 9.06
C LEU A 521 0.28 25.70 8.00
N PRO A 522 1.44 25.28 7.44
CA PRO A 522 2.07 26.02 6.34
C PRO A 522 1.14 26.17 5.14
N ASN A 523 1.15 27.35 4.53
CA ASN A 523 0.38 27.64 3.33
C ASN A 523 1.10 27.10 2.08
N LEU A 524 0.46 26.18 1.36
CA LEU A 524 0.90 25.78 0.02
C LEU A 524 0.65 26.92 -0.96
N CYS A 525 1.69 27.31 -1.70
CA CYS A 525 1.63 28.38 -2.69
C CYS A 525 2.21 27.89 -4.03
N ALA A 526 1.68 28.46 -5.11
CA ALA A 526 2.25 28.31 -6.45
C ALA A 526 3.73 28.70 -6.47
N ALA A 527 4.51 28.03 -7.31
CA ALA A 527 5.91 28.39 -7.54
C ALA A 527 6.07 29.76 -8.21
N GLU A 528 7.27 30.32 -8.12
CA GLU A 528 7.65 31.52 -8.89
C GLU A 528 7.65 31.27 -10.40
N ASP A 529 8.01 30.05 -10.84
CA ASP A 529 7.95 29.63 -12.23
C ASP A 529 6.57 29.06 -12.57
N ASP A 530 5.71 29.90 -13.14
CA ASP A 530 4.34 29.56 -13.55
C ASP A 530 4.28 28.37 -14.53
N THR A 531 5.27 28.23 -15.40
CA THR A 531 5.35 27.14 -16.40
C THR A 531 5.70 25.78 -15.78
N LYS A 532 6.20 25.78 -14.54
CA LYS A 532 6.63 24.61 -13.78
C LYS A 532 5.92 24.41 -12.46
N ASP A 533 5.04 25.32 -12.09
CA ASP A 533 4.31 25.28 -10.83
C ASP A 533 3.57 23.95 -10.62
N GLN A 534 4.04 23.19 -9.62
CA GLN A 534 3.55 21.86 -9.27
C GLN A 534 2.58 21.87 -8.09
N SER A 535 2.15 23.04 -7.57
CA SER A 535 1.14 23.09 -6.51
C SER A 535 -0.16 22.38 -6.89
N TYR A 536 -0.48 22.31 -8.19
CA TYR A 536 -1.60 21.53 -8.72
C TYR A 536 -1.56 20.06 -8.28
N PHE A 537 -0.39 19.42 -8.34
CA PHE A 537 -0.25 18.00 -7.99
C PHE A 537 -0.21 17.76 -6.47
N LEU A 538 0.10 18.81 -5.71
CA LEU A 538 0.19 18.79 -4.25
C LEU A 538 -1.15 19.15 -3.58
N SER A 539 -2.15 19.55 -4.36
CA SER A 539 -3.45 20.06 -3.88
C SER A 539 -4.29 19.06 -3.07
N SER A 540 -4.01 17.76 -3.19
CA SER A 540 -4.72 16.70 -2.46
C SER A 540 -3.96 16.20 -1.23
N VAL A 541 -2.73 16.68 -1.01
CA VAL A 541 -1.92 16.36 0.17
C VAL A 541 -2.53 17.08 1.36
N ASN A 542 -2.72 16.38 2.48
CA ASN A 542 -3.24 17.01 3.70
C ASN A 542 -2.25 18.08 4.17
N GLY A 543 -2.74 19.29 4.49
CA GLY A 543 -1.88 20.41 4.90
C GLY A 543 -0.98 20.10 6.10
N THR A 544 -1.40 19.21 7.00
CA THR A 544 -0.59 18.75 8.14
C THR A 544 0.70 18.06 7.72
N ALA A 545 0.70 17.37 6.59
CA ALA A 545 1.88 16.69 6.06
C ALA A 545 2.98 17.69 5.64
N PHE A 546 2.65 18.96 5.41
CA PHE A 546 3.64 19.99 5.06
C PHE A 546 4.37 20.60 6.24
N ALA A 547 4.00 20.30 7.49
CA ALA A 547 4.61 20.87 8.69
C ALA A 547 6.14 20.69 8.72
N ASN A 548 6.62 19.52 8.25
CA ASN A 548 8.05 19.17 8.21
C ASN A 548 8.55 18.93 6.78
N VAL A 549 8.03 19.67 5.80
CA VAL A 549 8.42 19.56 4.39
C VAL A 549 9.17 20.80 3.91
N LEU A 550 10.16 20.60 3.04
CA LEU A 550 10.91 21.66 2.37
C LEU A 550 10.77 21.53 0.84
N PHE A 551 10.53 22.67 0.18
CA PHE A 551 10.58 22.79 -1.29
C PHE A 551 11.66 23.80 -1.69
N PRO A 552 12.93 23.36 -1.86
CA PRO A 552 14.05 24.27 -2.08
C PRO A 552 13.98 25.06 -3.39
N LEU A 553 13.15 24.62 -4.36
CA LEU A 553 13.06 25.19 -5.70
C LEU A 553 11.87 26.14 -5.90
N GLY A 554 11.04 26.34 -4.88
CA GLY A 554 9.78 27.10 -5.02
C GLY A 554 9.94 28.55 -5.47
N GLY A 555 11.04 29.20 -5.11
CA GLY A 555 11.40 30.58 -5.50
C GLY A 555 12.48 30.62 -6.58
N MET A 556 12.48 29.65 -7.50
CA MET A 556 13.47 29.57 -8.56
C MET A 556 12.82 29.22 -9.89
N ARG A 557 13.36 29.78 -10.97
CA ARG A 557 13.03 29.37 -12.33
C ARG A 557 13.80 28.13 -12.73
N LYS A 558 13.21 27.29 -13.57
CA LYS A 558 13.86 26.09 -14.09
C LYS A 558 15.20 26.37 -14.77
N THR A 559 15.33 27.53 -15.41
CA THR A 559 16.57 27.98 -16.05
C THR A 559 17.68 28.19 -15.03
N GLU A 560 17.37 28.74 -13.86
CA GLU A 560 18.34 28.98 -12.79
C GLU A 560 18.79 27.65 -12.16
N VAL A 561 17.85 26.73 -11.96
CA VAL A 561 18.14 25.36 -11.47
C VAL A 561 19.12 24.64 -12.39
N ARG A 562 18.92 24.71 -13.72
CA ARG A 562 19.86 24.13 -14.70
C ARG A 562 21.24 24.80 -14.66
N GLN A 563 21.29 26.13 -14.56
CA GLN A 563 22.55 26.86 -14.46
C GLN A 563 23.35 26.47 -13.21
N ILE A 564 22.67 26.29 -12.05
CA ILE A 564 23.32 25.79 -10.83
C ILE A 564 23.90 24.40 -11.07
N ALA A 565 23.11 23.46 -11.61
CA ALA A 565 23.58 22.12 -11.88
C ALA A 565 24.79 22.08 -12.82
N GLU A 566 24.80 22.91 -13.87
CA GLU A 566 25.92 23.06 -14.80
C GLU A 566 27.17 23.64 -14.11
N SER A 567 26.99 24.71 -13.30
CA SER A 567 28.11 25.37 -12.60
C SER A 567 28.80 24.46 -11.58
N GLU A 568 28.06 23.53 -10.99
CA GLU A 568 28.55 22.56 -10.01
C GLU A 568 29.01 21.24 -10.66
N GLY A 569 28.89 21.13 -11.99
CA GLY A 569 29.28 19.93 -12.72
C GLY A 569 28.48 18.68 -12.33
N LEU A 570 27.22 18.83 -11.91
CA LEU A 570 26.37 17.68 -11.55
C LEU A 570 26.11 16.79 -12.77
N CYS A 571 26.22 15.47 -12.60
CA CYS A 571 26.04 14.52 -13.71
C CYS A 571 24.63 14.58 -14.34
N THR A 572 23.64 15.11 -13.62
CA THR A 572 22.25 15.27 -14.07
C THR A 572 21.98 16.60 -14.79
N ALA A 573 22.96 17.51 -14.91
CA ALA A 573 22.77 18.86 -15.45
C ALA A 573 22.13 18.88 -16.86
N THR A 574 22.57 17.97 -17.73
CA THR A 574 22.07 17.86 -19.11
C THR A 574 20.90 16.88 -19.26
N LYS A 575 20.44 16.24 -18.18
CA LYS A 575 19.39 15.22 -18.25
C LYS A 575 18.06 15.85 -18.68
N LYS A 576 17.34 15.14 -19.55
CA LYS A 576 15.99 15.55 -19.97
C LYS A 576 15.01 15.33 -18.83
N GLU A 577 13.93 16.10 -18.81
CA GLU A 577 12.86 15.88 -17.84
C GLU A 577 12.17 14.55 -18.12
N SER A 578 11.85 13.83 -17.05
CA SER A 578 11.01 12.64 -17.13
C SER A 578 9.59 13.07 -17.53
N MET A 579 9.03 12.41 -18.54
CA MET A 579 7.68 12.64 -19.05
C MET A 579 6.89 11.34 -18.95
N GLY A 580 5.57 11.43 -18.76
CA GLY A 580 4.69 10.28 -18.59
C GLY A 580 4.18 10.13 -17.16
N ILE A 581 3.64 8.96 -16.83
CA ILE A 581 3.07 8.69 -15.50
C ILE A 581 4.21 8.62 -14.48
N CYS A 582 4.08 9.27 -13.31
CA CYS A 582 5.14 9.29 -12.30
C CYS A 582 5.61 7.87 -11.94
N PHE A 583 6.92 7.65 -11.92
CA PHE A 583 7.61 6.37 -11.67
C PHE A 583 7.46 5.26 -12.73
N ILE A 584 6.49 5.35 -13.65
CA ILE A 584 6.32 4.41 -14.77
C ILE A 584 7.02 4.96 -16.04
N GLY A 585 7.02 6.29 -16.19
CA GLY A 585 7.64 6.99 -17.31
C GLY A 585 6.76 7.01 -18.56
N LYS A 586 7.41 7.16 -19.72
CA LYS A 586 6.72 7.34 -21.01
C LYS A 586 6.37 5.98 -21.62
N ARG A 587 5.07 5.74 -21.82
CA ARG A 587 4.51 4.60 -22.56
C ARG A 587 3.42 5.04 -23.54
N ASN A 588 3.08 4.19 -24.51
CA ASN A 588 1.80 4.33 -25.19
C ASN A 588 0.72 3.94 -24.18
N PHE A 589 -0.11 4.91 -23.77
CA PHE A 589 -1.10 4.70 -22.72
C PHE A 589 -2.09 3.57 -23.04
N ALA A 590 -2.56 3.47 -24.29
CA ALA A 590 -3.52 2.44 -24.68
C ALA A 590 -2.90 1.04 -24.60
N ASP A 591 -1.67 0.87 -25.08
CA ASP A 591 -0.99 -0.43 -25.02
C ASP A 591 -0.66 -0.79 -23.57
N PHE A 592 -0.21 0.19 -22.78
CA PHE A 592 0.13 0.01 -21.37
C PHE A 592 -1.08 -0.38 -20.51
N ILE A 593 -2.19 0.36 -20.60
CA ILE A 593 -3.37 0.10 -19.75
C ILE A 593 -4.01 -1.26 -20.08
N HIS A 594 -3.93 -1.71 -21.33
CA HIS A 594 -4.48 -2.99 -21.76
C HIS A 594 -3.66 -4.22 -21.35
N GLN A 595 -2.49 -4.03 -20.74
CA GLN A 595 -1.77 -5.09 -20.03
C GLN A 595 -2.44 -5.45 -18.68
N TYR A 596 -3.30 -4.55 -18.15
CA TYR A 596 -3.94 -4.70 -16.84
C TYR A 596 -5.47 -4.79 -16.94
N ILE A 597 -6.08 -4.02 -17.85
CA ILE A 597 -7.53 -4.00 -18.06
C ILE A 597 -7.86 -4.65 -19.42
N PRO A 598 -8.70 -5.70 -19.46
CA PRO A 598 -9.12 -6.32 -20.70
C PRO A 598 -9.67 -5.30 -21.71
N ARG A 599 -9.33 -5.48 -23.00
CA ARG A 599 -9.84 -4.60 -24.05
C ARG A 599 -11.37 -4.65 -24.10
N GLN A 600 -11.97 -3.47 -23.98
CA GLN A 600 -13.41 -3.26 -24.11
C GLN A 600 -13.68 -2.58 -25.45
N ASP A 601 -14.05 -3.37 -26.45
CA ASP A 601 -14.39 -2.88 -27.78
C ASP A 601 -15.77 -2.22 -27.78
N GLY A 602 -15.91 -1.17 -28.59
CA GLY A 602 -17.12 -0.37 -28.66
C GLY A 602 -17.19 0.42 -29.96
N HIS A 603 -18.14 1.35 -30.06
CA HIS A 603 -18.28 2.21 -31.24
C HIS A 603 -18.21 3.68 -30.87
N PHE A 604 -17.67 4.46 -31.80
CA PHE A 604 -17.84 5.90 -31.78
C PHE A 604 -19.27 6.26 -32.21
N TYR A 605 -19.87 7.24 -31.55
CA TYR A 605 -21.12 7.88 -31.99
C TYR A 605 -20.90 9.38 -32.12
N SER A 606 -21.51 10.00 -33.13
CA SER A 606 -21.57 11.46 -33.17
C SER A 606 -22.41 11.96 -32.01
N VAL A 607 -22.22 13.22 -31.61
CA VAL A 607 -23.05 13.87 -30.59
C VAL A 607 -24.54 13.94 -30.98
N ASP A 608 -24.86 13.79 -32.27
CA ASP A 608 -26.22 13.72 -32.80
C ASP A 608 -26.81 12.29 -32.80
N GLY A 609 -26.01 11.29 -32.38
CA GLY A 609 -26.42 9.89 -32.23
C GLY A 609 -26.10 8.99 -33.42
N ASP A 610 -25.38 9.47 -34.43
CA ASP A 610 -25.00 8.65 -35.59
C ASP A 610 -23.90 7.66 -35.21
N LYS A 611 -24.12 6.38 -35.47
CA LYS A 611 -23.12 5.34 -35.29
C LYS A 611 -21.98 5.51 -36.30
N MET A 612 -20.75 5.62 -35.79
CA MET A 612 -19.54 5.81 -36.58
C MET A 612 -18.65 4.54 -36.57
N HIS A 613 -17.34 4.70 -36.51
CA HIS A 613 -16.36 3.61 -36.54
C HIS A 613 -16.30 2.83 -35.22
N GLN A 614 -15.81 1.58 -35.29
CA GLN A 614 -15.46 0.79 -34.11
C GLN A 614 -14.14 1.27 -33.48
N HIS A 615 -14.01 1.15 -32.16
CA HIS A 615 -12.74 1.29 -31.44
C HIS A 615 -12.41 0.03 -30.63
N HIS A 616 -11.13 -0.13 -30.29
CA HIS A 616 -10.57 -1.35 -29.67
C HIS A 616 -10.08 -1.15 -28.23
N GLY A 617 -10.80 -0.35 -27.44
CA GLY A 617 -10.41 0.00 -26.07
C GLY A 617 -11.09 1.25 -25.52
N PHE A 618 -12.25 1.10 -24.89
CA PHE A 618 -13.02 2.16 -24.23
C PHE A 618 -12.23 2.94 -23.16
N THR A 619 -11.43 2.23 -22.36
CA THR A 619 -10.64 2.81 -21.25
C THR A 619 -9.51 3.73 -21.72
N ALA A 620 -9.09 3.61 -22.98
CA ALA A 620 -8.01 4.42 -23.57
C ALA A 620 -8.45 5.82 -24.03
N TYR A 621 -9.73 6.19 -23.84
CA TYR A 621 -10.29 7.48 -24.27
C TYR A 621 -10.64 8.39 -23.09
N THR A 622 -10.28 9.66 -23.24
CA THR A 622 -10.56 10.75 -22.28
C THR A 622 -11.31 11.88 -22.97
N VAL A 623 -12.20 12.57 -22.25
CA VAL A 623 -12.90 13.76 -22.76
C VAL A 623 -11.90 14.83 -23.24
N GLY A 624 -12.14 15.39 -24.41
CA GLY A 624 -11.28 16.36 -25.07
C GLY A 624 -10.12 15.76 -25.87
N GLN A 625 -9.88 14.45 -25.80
CA GLN A 625 -8.90 13.73 -26.62
C GLN A 625 -9.34 13.71 -28.10
N GLY A 626 -8.38 13.85 -29.01
CA GLY A 626 -8.64 13.67 -30.43
C GLY A 626 -8.92 12.20 -30.78
N ALA A 627 -10.10 11.92 -31.34
CA ALA A 627 -10.46 10.61 -31.88
C ALA A 627 -10.00 10.52 -33.34
N ARG A 628 -9.11 9.56 -33.64
CA ARG A 628 -8.62 9.34 -35.01
C ARG A 628 -9.59 8.41 -35.75
N LEU A 629 -10.60 9.00 -36.40
CA LEU A 629 -11.55 8.26 -37.22
C LEU A 629 -11.00 8.04 -38.63
N GLN A 630 -10.87 6.77 -39.03
CA GLN A 630 -10.29 6.42 -40.33
C GLN A 630 -11.15 6.94 -41.49
N GLY A 631 -10.52 7.56 -42.49
CA GLY A 631 -11.22 8.03 -43.70
C GLY A 631 -11.95 9.36 -43.55
N MET A 632 -11.88 10.02 -42.40
CA MET A 632 -12.46 11.35 -42.19
C MET A 632 -11.40 12.45 -42.32
N SER A 633 -11.71 13.51 -43.06
CA SER A 633 -10.83 14.67 -43.26
C SER A 633 -10.85 15.63 -42.06
N ALA A 634 -11.97 15.69 -41.34
CA ALA A 634 -12.13 16.53 -40.16
C ALA A 634 -11.53 15.88 -38.91
N LYS A 635 -11.10 16.70 -37.96
CA LYS A 635 -10.64 16.24 -36.64
C LYS A 635 -11.84 16.06 -35.72
N TRP A 636 -11.94 14.91 -35.08
CA TRP A 636 -12.99 14.58 -34.12
C TRP A 636 -12.42 14.53 -32.71
N PHE A 637 -13.25 14.85 -31.72
CA PHE A 637 -12.85 14.89 -30.32
C PHE A 637 -13.89 14.18 -29.46
N VAL A 638 -13.41 13.44 -28.45
CA VAL A 638 -14.26 12.79 -27.45
C VAL A 638 -14.96 13.85 -26.61
N VAL A 639 -16.29 13.78 -26.55
CA VAL A 639 -17.17 14.68 -25.77
C VAL A 639 -17.96 13.97 -24.69
N GLY A 640 -18.03 12.63 -24.77
CA GLY A 640 -18.81 11.80 -23.87
C GLY A 640 -18.38 10.34 -23.97
N LYS A 641 -18.81 9.52 -23.01
CA LYS A 641 -18.51 8.10 -22.95
C LYS A 641 -19.66 7.39 -22.23
N HIS A 642 -20.03 6.22 -22.71
CA HIS A 642 -21.04 5.37 -22.07
C HIS A 642 -20.41 4.04 -21.65
N LYS A 643 -20.36 3.78 -20.34
CA LYS A 643 -19.81 2.54 -19.79
C LYS A 643 -20.72 1.34 -20.09
N SER A 644 -22.04 1.54 -20.08
CA SER A 644 -23.03 0.46 -20.22
C SER A 644 -22.91 -0.34 -21.51
N ASP A 645 -22.49 0.31 -22.61
CA ASP A 645 -22.30 -0.31 -23.93
C ASP A 645 -20.92 -0.03 -24.54
N HIS A 646 -20.00 0.52 -23.74
CA HIS A 646 -18.65 0.93 -24.12
C HIS A 646 -18.59 1.94 -25.29
N SER A 647 -19.64 2.75 -25.50
CA SER A 647 -19.65 3.77 -26.56
C SER A 647 -18.79 4.99 -26.22
N VAL A 648 -18.20 5.61 -27.25
CA VAL A 648 -17.46 6.87 -27.13
C VAL A 648 -18.13 7.94 -28.00
N ILE A 649 -18.62 9.00 -27.37
CA ILE A 649 -19.32 10.08 -28.07
C ILE A 649 -18.29 11.10 -28.55
N VAL A 650 -18.39 11.49 -29.82
CA VAL A 650 -17.44 12.39 -30.49
C VAL A 650 -18.14 13.54 -31.20
N ALA A 651 -17.43 14.66 -31.32
CA ALA A 651 -17.90 15.80 -32.09
C ALA A 651 -16.80 16.36 -33.01
N GLU A 652 -17.22 16.99 -34.11
CA GLU A 652 -16.33 17.53 -35.13
C GLU A 652 -15.75 18.90 -34.69
N GLY A 653 -14.42 19.05 -34.82
CA GLY A 653 -13.73 20.32 -34.62
C GLY A 653 -13.33 20.60 -33.16
N THR A 654 -12.32 21.47 -32.98
CA THR A 654 -11.78 21.79 -31.64
C THR A 654 -12.71 22.68 -30.81
N ARG A 655 -13.64 23.37 -31.48
CA ARG A 655 -14.58 24.36 -30.92
C ARG A 655 -16.03 23.88 -30.92
N HIS A 656 -16.28 22.57 -30.92
CA HIS A 656 -17.66 22.08 -30.84
C HIS A 656 -18.29 22.44 -29.48
N PRO A 657 -19.54 22.95 -29.39
CA PRO A 657 -20.19 23.29 -28.12
C PRO A 657 -20.24 22.17 -27.08
N ALA A 658 -20.28 20.90 -27.51
CA ALA A 658 -20.25 19.73 -26.62
C ALA A 658 -18.91 19.53 -25.90
N LEU A 659 -17.85 20.24 -26.29
CA LEU A 659 -16.56 20.21 -25.59
C LEU A 659 -16.48 21.20 -24.41
N PHE A 660 -17.45 22.11 -24.27
CA PHE A 660 -17.34 23.22 -23.32
C PHE A 660 -18.47 23.19 -22.30
N SER A 661 -18.14 23.50 -21.04
CA SER A 661 -19.09 23.65 -19.93
C SER A 661 -18.86 24.96 -19.18
N ASP A 662 -19.92 25.49 -18.57
CA ASP A 662 -19.86 26.69 -17.70
C ASP A 662 -19.55 26.34 -16.25
N GLY A 663 -19.49 25.06 -15.90
CA GLY A 663 -19.21 24.68 -14.53
C GLY A 663 -18.95 23.20 -14.35
N LEU A 664 -18.64 22.84 -13.12
CA LEU A 664 -18.45 21.46 -12.68
C LEU A 664 -18.85 21.27 -11.23
N PHE A 665 -18.86 20.02 -10.80
CA PHE A 665 -19.15 19.64 -9.44
C PHE A 665 -18.02 18.76 -8.90
N THR A 666 -17.58 19.05 -7.68
CA THR A 666 -16.75 18.16 -6.87
C THR A 666 -17.48 17.90 -5.55
N SER A 667 -17.30 16.72 -4.97
CA SER A 667 -17.88 16.46 -3.66
C SER A 667 -17.25 17.39 -2.62
N ALA A 668 -18.05 17.96 -1.70
CA ALA A 668 -17.49 18.75 -0.62
C ALA A 668 -16.68 17.87 0.34
N ALA A 669 -17.16 16.66 0.63
CA ALA A 669 -16.42 15.63 1.35
C ALA A 669 -15.18 15.18 0.55
N GLN A 670 -15.30 15.15 -0.80
CA GLN A 670 -14.33 15.15 -1.91
C GLN A 670 -13.08 16.03 -1.80
N PHE A 671 -13.29 17.23 -1.27
CA PHE A 671 -12.32 18.30 -1.42
C PHE A 671 -11.35 18.32 -0.25
N ASN A 672 -10.05 18.39 -0.53
CA ASN A 672 -9.02 18.56 0.48
C ASN A 672 -8.75 20.06 0.65
N TRP A 673 -9.14 20.63 1.79
CA TRP A 673 -8.81 22.02 2.14
C TRP A 673 -7.44 22.05 2.83
N MET A 674 -6.52 22.89 2.35
CA MET A 674 -5.15 22.97 2.89
C MET A 674 -5.12 23.37 4.36
N ALA A 675 -6.05 24.24 4.78
CA ALA A 675 -6.19 24.69 6.15
C ALA A 675 -7.02 23.73 7.03
N ASP A 676 -7.46 22.59 6.49
CA ASP A 676 -8.39 21.63 7.13
C ASP A 676 -9.74 22.25 7.55
N GLU A 677 -10.06 23.42 7.02
CA GLU A 677 -11.32 24.13 7.26
C GLU A 677 -11.87 24.73 5.96
N LEU A 678 -13.20 24.81 5.88
CA LEU A 678 -13.89 25.54 4.82
C LEU A 678 -13.53 27.04 4.89
N PRO A 679 -13.20 27.70 3.76
CA PRO A 679 -12.91 29.13 3.76
C PRO A 679 -14.03 29.94 4.42
N ARG A 680 -13.65 30.91 5.24
CA ARG A 680 -14.58 31.73 6.03
C ARG A 680 -15.67 32.39 5.17
N GLU A 681 -15.29 32.94 4.02
CA GLU A 681 -16.23 33.58 3.08
C GLU A 681 -17.27 32.59 2.56
N LEU A 682 -16.84 31.40 2.15
CA LEU A 682 -17.75 30.33 1.71
C LEU A 682 -18.67 29.86 2.84
N ARG A 683 -18.13 29.75 4.08
CA ARG A 683 -18.90 29.36 5.27
C ARG A 683 -19.97 30.38 5.66
N GLU A 684 -19.64 31.67 5.58
CA GLU A 684 -20.52 32.76 6.04
C GLU A 684 -21.53 33.19 4.97
N THR A 685 -21.15 33.16 3.69
CA THR A 685 -21.98 33.70 2.59
C THR A 685 -22.57 32.63 1.67
N GLY A 686 -22.09 31.39 1.76
CA GLY A 686 -22.50 30.28 0.89
C GLY A 686 -21.83 30.28 -0.50
N GLN A 687 -21.03 31.30 -0.82
CA GLN A 687 -20.27 31.40 -2.06
C GLN A 687 -18.91 32.06 -1.86
N MET A 688 -17.98 31.90 -2.81
CA MET A 688 -16.68 32.56 -2.76
C MET A 688 -16.12 32.76 -4.17
N ARG A 689 -15.53 33.92 -4.44
CA ARG A 689 -14.75 34.16 -5.68
C ARG A 689 -13.33 33.63 -5.50
N CYS A 690 -12.83 32.87 -6.46
CA CYS A 690 -11.48 32.36 -6.42
C CYS A 690 -10.95 32.06 -7.84
N PHE A 691 -9.70 31.63 -7.92
CA PHE A 691 -9.07 31.16 -9.13
C PHE A 691 -9.03 29.64 -9.16
N TYR A 692 -8.94 29.04 -10.34
CA TYR A 692 -8.92 27.58 -10.43
C TYR A 692 -8.03 27.04 -11.56
N ARG A 693 -7.71 25.75 -11.45
CA ARG A 693 -7.27 24.88 -12.55
C ARG A 693 -8.09 23.60 -12.53
N VAL A 694 -8.56 23.13 -13.69
CA VAL A 694 -9.17 21.80 -13.86
C VAL A 694 -8.25 20.80 -14.55
N ARG A 695 -7.07 21.27 -14.98
CA ARG A 695 -6.00 20.47 -15.55
C ARG A 695 -4.65 21.14 -15.33
N TYR A 696 -3.58 20.34 -15.26
CA TYR A 696 -2.22 20.84 -15.15
C TYR A 696 -1.84 21.68 -16.40
N ARG A 697 -1.05 22.75 -16.19
CA ARG A 697 -0.65 23.77 -17.17
C ARG A 697 -1.75 24.68 -17.73
N GLN A 698 -3.00 24.52 -17.32
CA GLN A 698 -4.00 25.55 -17.58
C GLN A 698 -3.59 26.86 -16.90
N ASP A 699 -3.71 27.99 -17.59
CA ASP A 699 -3.56 29.29 -16.93
C ASP A 699 -4.67 29.45 -15.90
N LEU A 700 -4.40 30.20 -14.82
CA LEU A 700 -5.41 30.49 -13.82
C LEU A 700 -6.52 31.32 -14.43
N ASP A 701 -7.76 30.96 -14.12
CA ASP A 701 -8.95 31.69 -14.51
C ASP A 701 -9.88 31.85 -13.31
N GLU A 702 -10.82 32.79 -13.39
CA GLU A 702 -11.73 33.12 -12.30
C GLU A 702 -12.98 32.23 -12.29
N CYS A 703 -13.42 31.88 -11.09
CA CYS A 703 -14.68 31.19 -10.87
C CYS A 703 -15.36 31.65 -9.58
N THR A 704 -16.64 31.30 -9.49
CA THR A 704 -17.42 31.39 -8.25
C THR A 704 -17.72 29.98 -7.78
N ILE A 705 -17.39 29.67 -6.53
CA ILE A 705 -17.74 28.40 -5.90
C ILE A 705 -18.93 28.57 -4.97
N SER A 706 -19.80 27.57 -4.89
CA SER A 706 -20.95 27.53 -3.97
C SER A 706 -21.21 26.11 -3.48
N LEU A 707 -21.84 25.98 -2.31
CA LEU A 707 -22.29 24.69 -1.79
C LEU A 707 -23.70 24.39 -2.31
N VAL A 708 -23.87 23.23 -2.94
CA VAL A 708 -25.15 22.78 -3.51
C VAL A 708 -25.53 21.39 -3.01
N SER A 709 -26.82 21.08 -3.06
CA SER A 709 -27.32 19.76 -2.71
C SER A 709 -26.92 18.70 -3.76
N ASN A 710 -26.91 17.43 -3.36
CA ASN A 710 -26.73 16.31 -4.29
C ASN A 710 -27.73 16.35 -5.45
N ARG A 711 -29.01 16.62 -5.14
CA ARG A 711 -30.07 16.74 -6.15
C ARG A 711 -29.76 17.81 -7.19
N GLU A 712 -29.35 19.00 -6.76
CA GLU A 712 -29.01 20.10 -7.68
C GLU A 712 -27.81 19.76 -8.56
N ALA A 713 -26.78 19.14 -7.99
CA ALA A 713 -25.61 18.68 -8.75
C ALA A 713 -26.01 17.65 -9.84
N ARG A 714 -26.89 16.71 -9.51
CA ARG A 714 -27.41 15.70 -10.47
C ARG A 714 -28.24 16.31 -11.59
N GLU A 715 -29.16 17.22 -11.27
CA GLU A 715 -30.02 17.87 -12.26
C GLU A 715 -29.21 18.78 -13.23
N SER A 716 -28.03 19.23 -12.80
CA SER A 716 -27.15 20.13 -13.55
C SER A 716 -25.97 19.43 -14.26
N ALA A 717 -25.77 18.13 -14.00
CA ALA A 717 -24.72 17.33 -14.60
C ALA A 717 -24.94 17.11 -16.11
N SER A 718 -23.83 16.95 -16.84
CA SER A 718 -23.85 16.50 -18.23
C SER A 718 -24.45 15.11 -18.36
N THR A 719 -25.22 14.91 -19.43
CA THR A 719 -25.88 13.66 -19.85
C THR A 719 -25.12 12.95 -20.97
N LEU A 720 -23.99 13.50 -21.42
CA LEU A 720 -23.08 12.83 -22.38
C LEU A 720 -22.27 11.70 -21.74
N HIS A 721 -22.47 11.46 -20.45
CA HIS A 721 -21.91 10.38 -19.66
C HIS A 721 -23.05 9.58 -19.02
N ASP A 722 -23.02 8.25 -19.12
CA ASP A 722 -24.05 7.38 -18.55
C ASP A 722 -23.75 6.95 -17.11
N TRP A 723 -22.54 7.22 -16.61
CA TRP A 723 -22.22 7.08 -15.19
C TRP A 723 -22.64 8.35 -14.46
N GLN A 724 -23.51 8.19 -13.46
CA GLN A 724 -23.80 9.23 -12.48
C GLN A 724 -23.23 8.79 -11.13
N PRO A 725 -22.82 9.73 -10.25
CA PRO A 725 -22.49 9.36 -8.89
C PRO A 725 -23.65 8.56 -8.27
N GLU A 726 -23.33 7.37 -7.75
CA GLU A 726 -24.28 6.47 -7.08
C GLU A 726 -25.17 7.24 -6.09
N PRO A 727 -26.49 6.95 -6.04
CA PRO A 727 -27.37 7.58 -5.07
C PRO A 727 -26.84 7.34 -3.67
N LEU A 728 -26.69 8.43 -2.90
CA LEU A 728 -26.64 8.33 -1.45
C LEU A 728 -28.08 8.21 -1.01
N ASP A 729 -28.39 7.18 -0.22
CA ASP A 729 -29.69 7.06 0.42
C ASP A 729 -30.02 8.36 1.17
N ASP A 730 -31.18 8.94 0.86
CA ASP A 730 -31.72 10.14 1.49
C ASP A 730 -32.23 9.80 2.91
N GLU A 731 -31.37 9.43 3.85
CA GLU A 731 -31.76 9.41 5.27
C GLU A 731 -31.60 10.80 5.87
N GLU A 732 -32.73 11.48 6.08
CA GLU A 732 -32.84 12.76 6.76
C GLU A 732 -32.47 12.63 8.27
N GLY A 733 -31.17 12.64 8.56
CA GLY A 733 -30.61 12.71 9.92
C GLY A 733 -29.83 14.01 10.15
N SER A 734 -30.21 14.79 11.16
CA SER A 734 -29.94 16.22 11.34
C SER A 734 -28.49 16.68 11.65
N ASP A 735 -27.46 15.93 11.26
CA ASP A 735 -26.05 16.38 11.25
C ASP A 735 -25.32 16.02 9.93
N GLN A 736 -26.00 15.34 8.99
CA GLN A 736 -25.40 14.80 7.75
C GLN A 736 -25.44 15.75 6.53
N GLN A 737 -26.02 16.94 6.66
CA GLN A 737 -26.17 17.88 5.52
C GLN A 737 -24.84 18.32 4.90
N GLN A 738 -23.74 18.33 5.67
CA GLN A 738 -22.42 18.67 5.16
C GLN A 738 -21.76 17.51 4.39
N GLN A 739 -22.05 16.26 4.75
CA GLN A 739 -21.51 15.05 4.08
C GLN A 739 -22.09 14.80 2.69
N ASN A 740 -23.32 15.27 2.42
CA ASN A 740 -24.02 15.03 1.15
C ASN A 740 -24.00 16.26 0.19
N SER A 741 -23.17 17.27 0.49
CA SER A 741 -23.07 18.49 -0.32
C SER A 741 -21.97 18.40 -1.40
N TYR A 742 -22.16 19.14 -2.48
CA TYR A 742 -21.17 19.32 -3.55
C TYR A 742 -20.71 20.77 -3.59
N LEU A 743 -19.44 20.99 -3.96
CA LEU A 743 -18.96 22.28 -4.41
C LEU A 743 -19.27 22.40 -5.89
N ARG A 744 -20.20 23.29 -6.21
CA ARG A 744 -20.43 23.78 -7.56
C ARG A 744 -19.39 24.83 -7.88
N VAL A 745 -18.78 24.73 -9.05
CA VAL A 745 -17.86 25.73 -9.60
C VAL A 745 -18.49 26.30 -10.85
N ASP A 746 -18.80 27.59 -10.85
CA ASP A 746 -19.26 28.33 -12.01
C ASP A 746 -18.08 29.12 -12.58
N PHE A 747 -17.69 28.81 -13.80
CA PHE A 747 -16.58 29.45 -14.49
C PHE A 747 -17.01 30.78 -15.10
N ASP A 748 -16.14 31.78 -15.02
CA ASP A 748 -16.39 33.06 -15.70
C ASP A 748 -16.24 32.91 -17.24
N ASN A 749 -15.40 31.96 -17.69
CA ASN A 749 -15.21 31.62 -19.10
C ASN A 749 -15.50 30.14 -19.40
N PRO A 750 -16.02 29.80 -20.61
CA PRO A 750 -16.33 28.41 -20.96
C PRO A 750 -15.10 27.51 -20.93
N GLN A 751 -15.18 26.38 -20.23
CA GLN A 751 -14.04 25.48 -20.07
C GLN A 751 -14.12 24.25 -20.96
N ARG A 752 -13.03 24.00 -21.70
CA ARG A 752 -12.91 22.90 -22.66
C ARG A 752 -12.48 21.60 -21.98
N GLY A 753 -13.26 20.55 -22.18
CA GLY A 753 -12.92 19.17 -21.81
C GLY A 753 -12.75 19.00 -20.30
N VAL A 754 -13.76 19.44 -19.54
CA VAL A 754 -13.88 19.15 -18.11
C VAL A 754 -14.07 17.64 -17.96
N THR A 755 -13.12 16.97 -17.31
CA THR A 755 -13.06 15.51 -17.28
C THR A 755 -13.23 14.99 -15.85
N PRO A 756 -14.18 14.08 -15.59
CA PRO A 756 -14.30 13.40 -14.30
C PRO A 756 -13.01 12.70 -13.85
N GLU A 757 -12.73 12.71 -12.56
CA GLU A 757 -11.50 12.21 -11.90
C GLU A 757 -10.18 12.94 -12.24
N GLN A 758 -10.19 13.94 -13.11
CA GLN A 758 -9.17 14.98 -13.07
C GLN A 758 -9.38 15.86 -11.83
N ALA A 759 -8.39 16.67 -11.45
CA ALA A 759 -8.49 17.48 -10.24
C ALA A 759 -8.95 18.91 -10.54
N LEU A 760 -9.93 19.35 -9.75
CA LEU A 760 -10.15 20.77 -9.50
C LEU A 760 -9.17 21.21 -8.42
N VAL A 761 -8.44 22.30 -8.69
CA VAL A 761 -7.60 22.96 -7.69
C VAL A 761 -7.97 24.43 -7.61
N LEU A 762 -8.16 24.93 -6.39
CA LEU A 762 -8.60 26.30 -6.13
C LEU A 762 -7.46 27.13 -5.54
N TYR A 763 -7.38 28.37 -5.98
CA TYR A 763 -6.32 29.32 -5.65
C TYR A 763 -6.88 30.68 -5.27
N ARG A 764 -6.09 31.42 -4.49
CA ARG A 764 -6.24 32.85 -4.28
C ARG A 764 -5.40 33.61 -5.31
N ALA A 765 -5.71 34.89 -5.53
CA ALA A 765 -5.04 35.73 -6.52
C ALA A 765 -3.51 35.84 -6.34
N ASP A 766 -3.00 35.66 -5.11
CA ASP A 766 -1.57 35.71 -4.79
C ASP A 766 -0.85 34.35 -4.89
N GLY A 767 -1.52 33.34 -5.46
CA GLY A 767 -1.00 32.00 -5.69
C GLY A 767 -1.16 31.06 -4.49
N LEU A 768 -1.79 31.47 -3.38
CA LEU A 768 -2.11 30.55 -2.29
C LEU A 768 -3.09 29.48 -2.76
N CYS A 769 -2.75 28.21 -2.54
CA CYS A 769 -3.60 27.07 -2.87
C CYS A 769 -4.59 26.83 -1.72
N TYR A 770 -5.90 26.99 -1.98
CA TYR A 770 -6.92 26.63 -1.01
C TYR A 770 -7.02 25.12 -0.83
N GLY A 771 -6.72 24.35 -1.88
CA GLY A 771 -6.89 22.91 -1.88
C GLY A 771 -7.34 22.36 -3.22
N GLY A 772 -7.66 21.07 -3.26
CA GLY A 772 -8.12 20.40 -4.47
C GLY A 772 -8.89 19.11 -4.21
N GLY A 773 -9.59 18.64 -5.23
CA GLY A 773 -10.38 17.41 -5.18
C GLY A 773 -10.71 16.87 -6.57
N PRO A 774 -11.12 15.59 -6.68
CA PRO A 774 -11.52 15.02 -7.95
C PRO A 774 -12.78 15.70 -8.47
N ILE A 775 -12.83 15.97 -9.76
CA ILE A 775 -14.02 16.41 -10.46
C ILE A 775 -14.97 15.23 -10.47
N ALA A 776 -16.11 15.35 -9.77
CA ALA A 776 -17.10 14.27 -9.73
C ALA A 776 -17.84 14.20 -11.06
N VAL A 777 -18.28 15.35 -11.58
CA VAL A 777 -18.97 15.44 -12.86
C VAL A 777 -18.84 16.83 -13.47
N ALA A 778 -18.82 16.89 -14.80
CA ALA A 778 -18.94 18.16 -15.54
C ALA A 778 -20.39 18.66 -15.52
N GLY A 779 -20.58 19.98 -15.49
CA GLY A 779 -21.90 20.56 -15.77
C GLY A 779 -22.31 20.38 -17.22
N LYS A 780 -23.61 20.53 -17.50
CA LYS A 780 -24.16 20.49 -18.87
C LYS A 780 -23.31 21.31 -19.84
N THR A 781 -23.00 20.71 -20.97
CA THR A 781 -22.22 21.34 -22.02
C THR A 781 -23.03 22.42 -22.74
N TYR A 782 -22.35 23.31 -23.48
CA TYR A 782 -23.02 24.32 -24.30
C TYR A 782 -23.97 23.70 -25.33
N PHE A 783 -23.62 22.50 -25.83
CA PHE A 783 -24.48 21.73 -26.73
C PHE A 783 -25.80 21.32 -26.04
N GLU A 784 -25.72 20.73 -24.84
CA GLU A 784 -26.91 20.31 -24.08
C GLU A 784 -27.78 21.51 -23.65
N GLN A 785 -27.14 22.64 -23.37
CA GLN A 785 -27.82 23.90 -23.04
C GLN A 785 -28.37 24.64 -24.28
N LYS A 786 -28.04 24.19 -25.50
CA LYS A 786 -28.34 24.90 -26.76
C LYS A 786 -27.83 26.34 -26.76
N LYS A 787 -26.69 26.58 -26.10
CA LYS A 787 -26.05 27.88 -25.94
C LYS A 787 -24.96 28.04 -27.01
N PRO A 788 -24.89 29.18 -27.72
CA PRO A 788 -23.79 29.44 -28.65
C PRO A 788 -22.47 29.65 -27.89
N LEU A 789 -21.38 29.15 -28.45
CA LEU A 789 -20.04 29.42 -27.91
C LEU A 789 -19.62 30.87 -28.20
N PRO A 790 -18.96 31.56 -27.24
CA PRO A 790 -18.37 32.87 -27.49
C PRO A 790 -17.30 32.84 -28.60
N ASP A 791 -17.23 33.89 -29.41
CA ASP A 791 -16.28 33.99 -30.54
C ASP A 791 -14.81 33.95 -30.08
N ASN A 792 -14.54 34.44 -28.87
CA ASN A 792 -13.23 34.56 -28.23
C ASN A 792 -12.91 33.44 -27.23
N VAL A 793 -13.60 32.28 -27.29
CA VAL A 793 -13.35 31.19 -26.35
C VAL A 793 -11.90 30.69 -26.44
N HIS A 794 -11.24 30.58 -25.29
CA HIS A 794 -9.85 30.15 -25.22
C HIS A 794 -9.75 28.65 -25.53
N ASP A 795 -9.10 28.29 -26.65
CA ASP A 795 -8.90 26.90 -27.05
C ASP A 795 -7.57 26.37 -26.47
N TRP A 796 -7.67 25.66 -25.35
CA TRP A 796 -6.53 25.03 -24.66
C TRP A 796 -5.87 23.87 -25.44
N SER A 797 -6.29 23.57 -26.68
CA SER A 797 -5.72 22.46 -27.49
C SER A 797 -4.23 22.63 -27.86
N ARG A 798 -3.61 23.78 -27.58
CA ARG A 798 -2.21 24.10 -27.97
C ARG A 798 -1.13 23.70 -26.95
N GLN A 799 -1.46 23.22 -25.76
CA GLN A 799 -0.46 22.91 -24.71
C GLN A 799 -0.27 21.41 -24.40
N GLY A 800 -0.74 20.52 -25.27
CA GLY A 800 -0.49 19.06 -25.19
C GLY A 800 0.86 18.65 -25.75
#